data_AF-A0A812P0A1-F1
#
_entry.id   AF-A0A812P0A1-F1
#
_cell.length_a   1.000
_cell.length_b   1.000
_cell.length_c   1.000
_cell.angle_alpha   90.00
_cell.angle_beta   90.00
_cell.angle_gamma   90.00
#
_symmetry.space_group_name_H-M   'P 1'
#
loop_
_entity.id
_entity.type
_entity.pdbx_description
1 polymer ?
#
loop_
_entity_poly.entity_id
_entity_poly.type
_entity_poly.pdbx_seq_one_letter_code
_entity_poly.pdbx_strand_id
1 'polypeptide(L)'
;MPLVNQLHVLSINISPSPLRLKDTVLPTGSIDAFLSNQMDTEDKMLDFARWMDNFCPADALKAYSIDSAGSYLRPFQLGWRSDFGISGMMEPETAELLLELILTEGFLTDPNVVGVEKLGVTMPPPEYLDGGITECPAISLGSALLPPFSVGYVKGWKRAVCLILALYGIRMLGLEAEVPHHIRAVSMGTIHCSFGGAEQQFSETQNEIDWHSQTAIAKAFHIGRNEAGAVQQLITAVPEDVKNALAAAVKRRGMVKFVGHEALARQIFSASYTNTSPGVDAWRDLLTNAPGDSRIASLLVERLVSDFDLAPEPLRKAPTYKETVTKHACCAAMLHFLGLLEAMCPGKEFPELRRQLMHQFHHGYLDTDLVHVLESAVPPADLKSVSAFRAVAVQIETQAQAEMDATQAEHARQVREATLAQITALVESDMKALRQRTPDHVLKAIATAKDLKYVKDRQTYVLCLCDYTVLPANVDYVRDSVELLANLLASSSNNLGHLQLPLPQRSMASSTSVKHRRTVEDLLMKAKINADSVTALLFEKPADASASDKRSLTQTCLTCLFSGFDATSWTASRVLQECRMGPFPLLKVADFLGYENSRKGVPLHEGILDAFMDGMGFGETDRLVIVDLCPNRQAEFARAAVNKMIETEGKSCMRYVGLFRPEHADVKADLSGKIYSWWDSSSAAPAKRRTRDDVDLDAVAVPLQILSLQGSKPVWPSSLEDKFPAGTPEHAKLLLLNQEFLKEFPKPRALSQVGRQASSVSQLTQRLAAECDYSQDGEPLDLERCVDLATVPVAELKETVLAMVTGRPGKPSIMITAEYGLWIGNTRNVLEESSGVPWRLGSDKELIVVNKATLPLCELLRLKATEEGLVNVEVESHVVLPKPPTAAAADDAETQLDDDEALFGFRYDVAPTVSCKTSVFKPAVLSKEETETVRAVSLAALFSGNYDRLPRNKIATVAWEAVVLQPLKGCRASSVESVVTVSGTPPKIMPIKPKIYLTCSV
;
A
#
# COMPACT_ATOMS: atom_id res chain seq x y z
N MET A 1 -67.05 -60.50 -14.89
CA MET A 1 -68.28 -59.78 -14.48
C MET A 1 -68.63 -59.98 -12.99
N PRO A 2 -69.00 -61.17 -12.46
CA PRO A 2 -69.34 -61.31 -11.03
C PRO A 2 -68.17 -60.99 -10.08
N LEU A 3 -66.96 -61.45 -10.42
CA LEU A 3 -65.74 -61.23 -9.65
C LEU A 3 -65.32 -59.75 -9.62
N VAL A 4 -65.44 -59.05 -10.77
CA VAL A 4 -65.15 -57.61 -10.89
C VAL A 4 -66.14 -56.79 -10.05
N ASN A 5 -67.42 -57.18 -10.04
CA ASN A 5 -68.43 -56.53 -9.19
C ASN A 5 -68.19 -56.79 -7.69
N GLN A 6 -67.66 -57.94 -7.29
CA GLN A 6 -67.26 -58.21 -5.91
C GLN A 6 -66.01 -57.41 -5.51
N LEU A 7 -65.05 -57.22 -6.41
CA LEU A 7 -63.88 -56.38 -6.19
C LEU A 7 -64.22 -54.88 -6.19
N HIS A 8 -65.27 -54.44 -6.88
CA HIS A 8 -65.83 -53.09 -6.72
C HIS A 8 -66.43 -52.84 -5.32
N VAL A 9 -66.79 -53.88 -4.57
CA VAL A 9 -67.28 -53.76 -3.19
C VAL A 9 -66.13 -53.60 -2.19
N LEU A 10 -64.89 -53.94 -2.56
CA LEU A 10 -63.70 -53.46 -1.83
C LEU A 10 -63.61 -51.95 -2.01
N SER A 11 -64.29 -51.24 -1.11
CA SER A 11 -64.10 -49.82 -0.89
C SER A 11 -62.68 -49.67 -0.38
N ILE A 12 -61.75 -49.39 -1.29
CA ILE A 12 -60.34 -49.30 -0.97
C ILE A 12 -60.16 -48.14 0.04
N ASN A 13 -59.89 -48.48 1.31
CA ASN A 13 -59.61 -47.52 2.39
C ASN A 13 -58.22 -46.89 2.19
N ILE A 14 -58.07 -46.06 1.16
CA ILE A 14 -56.93 -45.13 1.01
C ILE A 14 -57.21 -43.82 1.80
N SER A 15 -58.43 -43.63 2.32
CA SER A 15 -58.91 -42.47 3.09
C SER A 15 -60.09 -42.90 3.98
N PRO A 16 -60.42 -42.22 5.10
CA PRO A 16 -61.48 -42.64 6.06
C PRO A 16 -62.94 -42.69 5.55
N SER A 17 -63.17 -42.62 4.23
CA SER A 17 -64.48 -42.75 3.60
C SER A 17 -64.44 -43.89 2.57
N PRO A 18 -65.51 -44.71 2.41
CA PRO A 18 -65.54 -45.79 1.43
C PRO A 18 -65.46 -45.22 0.00
N LEU A 19 -64.27 -45.27 -0.59
CA LEU A 19 -63.99 -44.78 -1.93
C LEU A 19 -64.45 -45.80 -2.97
N ARG A 20 -65.27 -45.35 -3.93
CA ARG A 20 -65.55 -46.10 -5.16
C ARG A 20 -64.34 -45.93 -6.08
N LEU A 21 -63.82 -47.05 -6.59
CA LEU A 21 -62.68 -47.07 -7.52
C LEU A 21 -62.87 -46.11 -8.72
N LYS A 22 -64.12 -45.95 -9.18
CA LYS A 22 -64.53 -45.04 -10.26
C LYS A 22 -64.26 -43.55 -10.02
N ASP A 23 -64.14 -43.14 -8.77
CA ASP A 23 -64.07 -41.73 -8.39
C ASP A 23 -62.69 -41.35 -7.82
N THR A 24 -61.72 -42.29 -7.83
CA THR A 24 -60.45 -42.14 -7.10
C THR A 24 -59.24 -42.37 -7.97
N VAL A 25 -58.45 -41.31 -8.16
CA VAL A 25 -57.17 -41.38 -8.86
C VAL A 25 -56.17 -42.18 -8.02
N LEU A 26 -55.62 -43.25 -8.60
CA LEU A 26 -54.68 -44.12 -7.89
C LEU A 26 -53.24 -43.61 -8.05
N PRO A 27 -52.51 -43.41 -6.95
CA PRO A 27 -51.09 -43.06 -7.03
C PRO A 27 -50.31 -44.27 -7.55
N THR A 28 -49.66 -44.15 -8.70
CA THR A 28 -48.83 -45.23 -9.26
C THR A 28 -47.48 -45.32 -8.56
N GLY A 29 -47.10 -44.32 -7.77
CA GLY A 29 -45.76 -44.17 -7.22
C GLY A 29 -45.47 -44.92 -5.93
N SER A 30 -46.30 -45.85 -5.42
CA SER A 30 -45.90 -46.66 -4.25
C SER A 30 -46.87 -47.79 -3.93
N ILE A 31 -46.59 -49.00 -4.43
CA ILE A 31 -47.27 -50.22 -3.94
C ILE A 31 -46.99 -50.41 -2.44
N ASP A 32 -45.78 -50.07 -2.01
CA ASP A 32 -45.35 -50.10 -0.61
C ASP A 32 -46.20 -49.22 0.31
N ALA A 33 -46.57 -48.01 -0.11
CA ALA A 33 -47.45 -47.14 0.70
C ALA A 33 -48.88 -47.70 0.77
N PHE A 34 -49.37 -48.28 -0.33
CA PHE A 34 -50.66 -48.96 -0.34
C PHE A 34 -50.64 -50.18 0.60
N LEU A 35 -49.65 -51.07 0.45
CA LEU A 35 -49.53 -52.28 1.24
C LEU A 35 -49.20 -51.98 2.70
N SER A 36 -48.33 -51.02 3.00
CA SER A 36 -48.01 -50.60 4.38
C SER A 36 -49.23 -50.03 5.11
N ASN A 37 -50.15 -49.36 4.41
CA ASN A 37 -51.40 -48.87 5.00
C ASN A 37 -52.39 -50.01 5.30
N GLN A 38 -52.34 -51.12 4.55
CA GLN A 38 -53.26 -52.25 4.69
C GLN A 38 -52.68 -53.41 5.53
N MET A 39 -51.36 -53.55 5.51
CA MET A 39 -50.53 -54.55 6.19
C MET A 39 -49.54 -53.79 7.07
N ASP A 40 -50.02 -53.36 8.23
CA ASP A 40 -49.31 -52.56 9.24
C ASP A 40 -48.02 -53.18 9.82
N THR A 41 -47.72 -54.43 9.46
CA THR A 41 -46.60 -55.20 10.02
C THR A 41 -45.84 -55.94 8.93
N GLU A 42 -44.52 -56.00 9.10
CA GLU A 42 -43.59 -56.74 8.23
C GLU A 42 -43.98 -58.22 8.09
N ASP A 43 -44.45 -58.85 9.18
CA ASP A 43 -44.93 -60.24 9.16
C ASP A 43 -46.13 -60.44 8.23
N LYS A 44 -47.09 -59.51 8.19
CA LYS A 44 -48.25 -59.59 7.29
C LYS A 44 -47.84 -59.40 5.83
N MET A 45 -46.88 -58.52 5.57
CA MET A 45 -46.33 -58.32 4.22
C MET A 45 -45.54 -59.55 3.75
N LEU A 46 -44.75 -60.17 4.63
CA LEU A 46 -44.05 -61.44 4.35
C LEU A 46 -45.03 -62.59 4.12
N ASP A 47 -46.10 -62.69 4.92
CA ASP A 47 -47.16 -63.67 4.71
C ASP A 47 -47.82 -63.49 3.34
N PHE A 48 -48.14 -62.25 2.97
CA PHE A 48 -48.70 -61.94 1.65
C PHE A 48 -47.74 -62.28 0.50
N ALA A 49 -46.45 -61.97 0.64
CA ALA A 49 -45.45 -62.29 -0.37
C ALA A 49 -45.26 -63.81 -0.54
N ARG A 50 -45.21 -64.56 0.57
CA ARG A 50 -45.18 -66.03 0.57
C ARG A 50 -46.45 -66.62 -0.03
N TRP A 51 -47.61 -66.05 0.29
CA TRP A 51 -48.87 -66.45 -0.31
C TRP A 51 -48.84 -66.22 -1.83
N MET A 52 -48.37 -65.06 -2.31
CA MET A 52 -48.25 -64.78 -3.74
C MET A 52 -47.31 -65.74 -4.46
N ASP A 53 -46.13 -66.06 -3.89
CA ASP A 53 -45.20 -67.04 -4.46
C ASP A 53 -45.85 -68.43 -4.57
N ASN A 54 -46.60 -68.85 -3.54
CA ASN A 54 -47.34 -70.11 -3.55
C ASN A 54 -48.56 -70.11 -4.49
N PHE A 55 -49.27 -68.98 -4.59
CA PHE A 55 -50.47 -68.83 -5.41
C PHE A 55 -50.15 -68.66 -6.89
N CYS A 56 -48.99 -68.05 -7.19
CA CYS A 56 -48.43 -67.86 -8.52
C CYS A 56 -47.04 -68.51 -8.61
N PRO A 57 -46.94 -69.86 -8.52
CA PRO A 57 -45.68 -70.56 -8.47
C PRO A 57 -44.88 -70.42 -9.77
N ALA A 58 -43.57 -70.63 -9.69
CA ALA A 58 -42.71 -70.70 -10.85
C ALA A 58 -43.18 -71.80 -11.81
N ASP A 59 -43.27 -71.49 -13.11
CA ASP A 59 -43.56 -72.47 -14.14
C ASP A 59 -42.29 -73.25 -14.45
N ALA A 60 -42.26 -74.54 -14.07
CA ALA A 60 -41.10 -75.40 -14.26
C ALA A 60 -40.68 -75.58 -15.73
N LEU A 61 -41.56 -75.27 -16.69
CA LEU A 61 -41.27 -75.31 -18.13
C LEU A 61 -40.65 -74.02 -18.66
N LYS A 62 -40.58 -72.96 -17.84
CA LYS A 62 -40.03 -71.66 -18.23
C LYS A 62 -38.68 -71.46 -17.56
N ALA A 63 -37.66 -71.16 -18.37
CA ALA A 63 -36.36 -70.77 -17.86
C ALA A 63 -36.42 -69.33 -17.37
N TYR A 64 -36.14 -69.12 -16.10
CA TYR A 64 -35.95 -67.80 -15.50
C TYR A 64 -34.48 -67.37 -15.71
N SER A 65 -34.01 -67.36 -16.97
CA SER A 65 -32.60 -67.10 -17.36
C SER A 65 -32.35 -65.64 -17.78
N ILE A 66 -31.10 -65.17 -17.61
CA ILE A 66 -30.61 -63.82 -17.95
C ILE A 66 -30.12 -63.70 -19.41
N ASP A 67 -30.06 -64.81 -20.15
CA ASP A 67 -29.64 -64.76 -21.55
C ASP A 67 -30.72 -64.07 -22.40
N SER A 68 -30.28 -63.33 -23.41
CA SER A 68 -30.96 -62.24 -24.15
C SER A 68 -32.32 -62.54 -24.82
N ALA A 69 -32.96 -63.66 -24.52
CA ALA A 69 -34.23 -64.12 -25.04
C ALA A 69 -35.34 -64.19 -23.96
N GLY A 70 -35.56 -63.10 -23.23
CA GLY A 70 -36.78 -62.86 -22.46
C GLY A 70 -36.96 -63.69 -21.18
N SER A 71 -36.62 -63.10 -20.03
CA SER A 71 -36.87 -63.67 -18.71
C SER A 71 -38.31 -63.44 -18.25
N TYR A 72 -38.89 -64.40 -17.55
CA TYR A 72 -40.16 -64.26 -16.85
C TYR A 72 -39.91 -63.76 -15.41
N LEU A 73 -40.83 -62.96 -14.85
CA LEU A 73 -40.81 -62.59 -13.43
C LEU A 73 -42.07 -63.10 -12.73
N ARG A 74 -41.94 -63.46 -11.45
CA ARG A 74 -43.03 -63.81 -10.53
C ARG A 74 -43.62 -62.55 -9.90
N PRO A 75 -44.91 -62.53 -9.54
CA PRO A 75 -45.56 -61.35 -8.98
C PRO A 75 -44.87 -60.78 -7.73
N PHE A 76 -44.38 -61.62 -6.82
CA PHE A 76 -43.69 -61.13 -5.60
C PHE A 76 -42.33 -60.47 -5.91
N GLN A 77 -41.74 -60.73 -7.09
CA GLN A 77 -40.49 -60.12 -7.55
C GLN A 77 -40.71 -58.71 -8.13
N LEU A 78 -41.95 -58.25 -8.29
CA LEU A 78 -42.27 -56.86 -8.62
C LEU A 78 -41.79 -55.95 -7.49
N GLY A 79 -41.00 -54.92 -7.78
CA GLY A 79 -40.51 -53.98 -6.75
C GLY A 79 -41.65 -53.32 -5.98
N TRP A 80 -41.57 -53.29 -4.65
CA TRP A 80 -42.64 -52.75 -3.79
C TRP A 80 -42.45 -51.24 -3.58
N ARG A 81 -41.21 -50.76 -3.67
CA ARG A 81 -40.77 -49.40 -3.33
C ARG A 81 -41.38 -48.27 -4.17
N SER A 82 -41.56 -47.11 -3.53
CA SER A 82 -42.11 -45.90 -4.14
C SER A 82 -41.23 -45.22 -5.19
N ASP A 83 -39.93 -45.46 -5.13
CA ASP A 83 -38.91 -44.80 -5.96
C ASP A 83 -38.70 -45.46 -7.34
N PHE A 84 -39.36 -46.57 -7.62
CA PHE A 84 -39.25 -47.28 -8.91
C PHE A 84 -40.34 -46.91 -9.94
N GLY A 85 -41.14 -45.89 -9.65
CA GLY A 85 -42.00 -45.23 -10.63
C GLY A 85 -41.96 -43.73 -10.41
N ILE A 86 -42.04 -42.94 -11.49
CA ILE A 86 -42.45 -41.53 -11.34
C ILE A 86 -43.81 -41.58 -10.63
N SER A 87 -44.02 -40.76 -9.60
CA SER A 87 -45.31 -40.60 -8.95
C SER A 87 -46.33 -40.05 -9.97
N GLY A 88 -46.85 -40.95 -10.79
CA GLY A 88 -47.92 -40.70 -11.73
C GLY A 88 -49.26 -40.91 -11.04
N MET A 89 -50.25 -40.24 -11.57
CA MET A 89 -51.64 -40.52 -11.28
C MET A 89 -52.16 -41.50 -12.35
N MET A 90 -52.82 -42.58 -11.94
CA MET A 90 -53.59 -43.44 -12.84
C MET A 90 -55.06 -43.07 -12.72
N GLU A 91 -55.64 -42.64 -13.84
CA GLU A 91 -57.07 -42.32 -13.91
C GLU A 91 -57.92 -43.55 -13.55
N PRO A 92 -59.01 -43.36 -12.80
CA PRO A 92 -59.93 -44.41 -12.35
C PRO A 92 -60.31 -45.41 -13.45
N GLU A 93 -60.66 -44.92 -14.63
CA GLU A 93 -61.14 -45.72 -15.75
C GLU A 93 -60.04 -46.61 -16.32
N THR A 94 -58.79 -46.12 -16.28
CA THR A 94 -57.62 -46.90 -16.68
C THR A 94 -57.33 -48.00 -15.66
N ALA A 95 -57.48 -47.71 -14.38
CA ALA A 95 -57.30 -48.70 -13.33
C ALA A 95 -58.36 -49.80 -13.38
N GLU A 96 -59.64 -49.42 -13.55
CA GLU A 96 -60.78 -50.34 -13.68
C GLU A 96 -60.60 -51.25 -14.89
N LEU A 97 -60.25 -50.69 -16.05
CA LEU A 97 -59.99 -51.45 -17.27
C LEU A 97 -58.82 -52.44 -17.08
N LEU A 98 -57.71 -52.01 -16.46
CA LEU A 98 -56.57 -52.88 -16.22
C LEU A 98 -56.89 -53.99 -15.22
N LEU A 99 -57.64 -53.69 -14.15
CA LEU A 99 -58.09 -54.68 -13.18
C LEU A 99 -59.04 -55.69 -13.83
N GLU A 100 -60.02 -55.24 -14.61
CA GLU A 100 -60.93 -56.12 -15.34
C GLU A 100 -60.13 -57.07 -16.25
N LEU A 101 -59.22 -56.53 -17.07
CA LEU A 101 -58.38 -57.33 -17.96
C LEU A 101 -57.50 -58.34 -17.20
N ILE A 102 -56.90 -57.93 -16.07
CA ILE A 102 -56.08 -58.83 -15.25
C ILE A 102 -56.93 -59.95 -14.65
N LEU A 103 -58.17 -59.65 -14.24
CA LEU A 103 -59.06 -60.61 -13.61
C LEU A 103 -59.72 -61.58 -14.61
N THR A 104 -59.87 -61.18 -15.88
CA THR A 104 -60.49 -62.00 -16.92
C THR A 104 -59.48 -62.73 -17.79
N GLU A 105 -58.32 -62.13 -18.06
CA GLU A 105 -57.31 -62.63 -19.01
C GLU A 105 -55.94 -62.86 -18.37
N GLY A 106 -55.75 -62.51 -17.10
CA GLY A 106 -54.44 -62.52 -16.45
C GLY A 106 -53.51 -61.44 -17.01
N PHE A 107 -52.21 -61.68 -16.96
CA PHE A 107 -51.21 -60.71 -17.41
C PHE A 107 -50.92 -60.75 -18.92
N LEU A 108 -51.78 -61.42 -19.72
CA LEU A 108 -51.60 -61.68 -21.16
C LEU A 108 -52.05 -60.52 -22.07
N THR A 109 -51.95 -59.28 -21.60
CA THR A 109 -52.52 -58.12 -22.30
C THR A 109 -51.54 -57.52 -23.33
N ASP A 110 -52.04 -57.16 -24.52
CA ASP A 110 -51.24 -56.58 -25.62
C ASP A 110 -50.38 -55.40 -25.10
N PRO A 111 -49.05 -55.46 -25.25
CA PRO A 111 -48.15 -54.40 -24.80
C PRO A 111 -48.25 -53.11 -25.64
N ASN A 112 -49.05 -53.06 -26.70
CA ASN A 112 -49.24 -51.91 -27.58
C ASN A 112 -50.41 -50.99 -27.21
N VAL A 113 -51.08 -51.24 -26.08
CA VAL A 113 -52.12 -50.33 -25.57
C VAL A 113 -51.48 -48.98 -25.18
N VAL A 114 -52.09 -47.87 -25.60
CA VAL A 114 -51.59 -46.49 -25.37
C VAL A 114 -51.43 -46.24 -23.86
N GLY A 115 -50.28 -45.69 -23.44
CA GLY A 115 -49.95 -45.43 -22.03
C GLY A 115 -48.99 -46.44 -21.39
N VAL A 116 -48.43 -47.37 -22.18
CA VAL A 116 -47.39 -48.31 -21.74
C VAL A 116 -46.00 -47.73 -22.00
N GLU A 117 -45.30 -47.34 -20.93
CA GLU A 117 -43.95 -46.77 -20.97
C GLU A 117 -42.87 -47.82 -21.28
N LYS A 118 -41.73 -47.39 -21.88
CA LYS A 118 -40.53 -48.20 -22.15
C LYS A 118 -39.31 -47.55 -21.48
N LEU A 119 -38.52 -48.30 -20.70
CA LEU A 119 -37.10 -48.02 -20.45
C LEU A 119 -36.28 -49.34 -20.39
N GLY A 120 -34.95 -49.21 -20.46
CA GLY A 120 -33.95 -50.29 -20.38
C GLY A 120 -33.45 -50.60 -18.96
N VAL A 121 -32.63 -51.65 -18.86
CA VAL A 121 -32.34 -52.43 -17.64
C VAL A 121 -30.83 -52.56 -17.36
N THR A 122 -30.45 -52.76 -16.09
CA THR A 122 -29.22 -53.44 -15.62
C THR A 122 -29.57 -54.75 -14.88
N MET A 123 -28.67 -55.74 -14.93
CA MET A 123 -28.87 -57.14 -14.53
C MET A 123 -29.29 -57.34 -13.05
N PRO A 124 -30.39 -58.06 -12.72
CA PRO A 124 -30.69 -58.46 -11.34
C PRO A 124 -29.68 -59.51 -10.83
N PRO A 125 -29.43 -59.60 -9.51
CA PRO A 125 -28.53 -60.61 -8.96
C PRO A 125 -29.06 -62.05 -9.24
N PRO A 126 -28.20 -63.01 -9.63
CA PRO A 126 -28.62 -64.37 -9.98
C PRO A 126 -29.45 -65.08 -8.89
N GLU A 127 -29.18 -64.78 -7.62
CA GLU A 127 -29.85 -65.38 -6.47
C GLU A 127 -31.37 -65.09 -6.44
N TYR A 128 -31.81 -64.00 -7.08
CA TYR A 128 -33.21 -63.59 -7.16
C TYR A 128 -34.01 -64.31 -8.24
N LEU A 129 -33.32 -64.83 -9.26
CA LEU A 129 -33.95 -65.46 -10.41
C LEU A 129 -34.22 -66.95 -10.15
N ASP A 130 -33.28 -67.62 -9.49
CA ASP A 130 -33.29 -69.07 -9.34
C ASP A 130 -33.82 -69.56 -7.98
N GLY A 131 -33.90 -68.70 -6.95
CA GLY A 131 -34.28 -69.08 -5.59
C GLY A 131 -35.75 -68.81 -5.19
N GLY A 132 -36.29 -69.55 -4.22
CA GLY A 132 -37.58 -69.24 -3.58
C GLY A 132 -37.53 -67.96 -2.73
N ILE A 133 -38.67 -67.39 -2.32
CA ILE A 133 -38.69 -66.16 -1.48
C ILE A 133 -37.83 -66.30 -0.20
N THR A 134 -37.67 -67.51 0.33
CA THR A 134 -36.87 -67.82 1.52
C THR A 134 -35.36 -67.80 1.30
N GLU A 135 -34.90 -67.85 0.04
CA GLU A 135 -33.48 -67.93 -0.33
C GLU A 135 -32.89 -66.56 -0.67
N CYS A 136 -33.71 -65.52 -0.77
CA CYS A 136 -33.29 -64.14 -1.02
C CYS A 136 -32.68 -63.51 0.25
N PRO A 137 -31.37 -63.20 0.28
CA PRO A 137 -30.66 -62.80 1.50
C PRO A 137 -30.95 -61.37 2.00
N ALA A 138 -31.78 -60.60 1.29
CA ALA A 138 -32.04 -59.17 1.58
C ALA A 138 -33.53 -58.81 1.67
N ILE A 139 -34.39 -59.73 2.12
CA ILE A 139 -35.76 -59.38 2.54
C ILE A 139 -35.75 -59.06 4.05
N SER A 140 -35.04 -58.03 4.47
CA SER A 140 -35.46 -57.28 5.66
C SER A 140 -36.39 -56.18 5.16
N LEU A 141 -37.68 -56.19 5.52
CA LEU A 141 -38.57 -55.12 5.09
C LEU A 141 -38.08 -53.79 5.69
N GLY A 142 -37.81 -52.84 4.79
CA GLY A 142 -37.09 -51.59 5.09
C GLY A 142 -35.69 -51.51 4.44
N SER A 143 -35.14 -52.65 4.01
CA SER A 143 -33.98 -52.72 3.12
C SER A 143 -34.42 -53.16 1.71
N ALA A 144 -33.72 -52.68 0.69
CA ALA A 144 -34.13 -52.93 -0.68
C ALA A 144 -33.86 -54.40 -1.09
N LEU A 145 -34.88 -55.09 -1.62
CA LEU A 145 -34.77 -56.38 -2.31
C LEU A 145 -33.77 -56.33 -3.49
N LEU A 146 -33.51 -55.13 -4.02
CA LEU A 146 -32.51 -54.90 -5.05
C LEU A 146 -31.55 -53.83 -4.51
N PRO A 147 -30.21 -54.03 -4.53
CA PRO A 147 -29.27 -53.00 -4.08
C PRO A 147 -29.58 -51.64 -4.73
N PRO A 148 -29.29 -50.51 -4.06
CA PRO A 148 -29.46 -49.18 -4.66
C PRO A 148 -28.84 -49.17 -6.07
N PHE A 149 -29.58 -48.67 -7.07
CA PHE A 149 -29.19 -48.63 -8.49
C PHE A 149 -29.27 -49.94 -9.29
N SER A 150 -29.85 -51.01 -8.74
CA SER A 150 -30.30 -52.15 -9.54
C SER A 150 -31.78 -51.97 -9.89
N VAL A 151 -32.10 -52.00 -11.19
CA VAL A 151 -33.44 -51.70 -11.72
C VAL A 151 -34.01 -52.96 -12.34
N GLY A 152 -34.99 -53.57 -11.69
CA GLY A 152 -35.92 -54.49 -12.34
C GLY A 152 -36.92 -53.66 -13.14
N TYR A 153 -36.87 -53.71 -14.46
CA TYR A 153 -37.81 -52.99 -15.32
C TYR A 153 -39.01 -53.86 -15.65
N VAL A 154 -40.20 -53.40 -15.28
CA VAL A 154 -41.45 -54.06 -15.65
C VAL A 154 -42.18 -53.15 -16.61
N LYS A 155 -42.21 -53.53 -17.88
CA LYS A 155 -43.08 -52.88 -18.87
C LYS A 155 -44.53 -52.99 -18.39
N GLY A 156 -45.18 -51.84 -18.19
CA GLY A 156 -46.53 -51.80 -17.63
C GLY A 156 -46.57 -51.73 -16.10
N TRP A 157 -45.80 -50.82 -15.49
CA TRP A 157 -45.86 -50.56 -14.04
C TRP A 157 -47.30 -50.36 -13.51
N LYS A 158 -48.16 -49.63 -14.23
CA LYS A 158 -49.60 -49.53 -13.92
C LYS A 158 -50.29 -50.90 -13.86
N ARG A 159 -49.93 -51.84 -14.74
CA ARG A 159 -50.41 -53.23 -14.70
C ARG A 159 -49.83 -54.01 -13.53
N ALA A 160 -48.56 -53.83 -13.21
CA ALA A 160 -47.95 -54.44 -12.04
C ALA A 160 -48.65 -54.00 -10.74
N VAL A 161 -48.92 -52.70 -10.60
CA VAL A 161 -49.73 -52.14 -9.50
C VAL A 161 -51.12 -52.76 -9.49
N CYS A 162 -51.84 -52.76 -10.62
CA CYS A 162 -53.17 -53.38 -10.69
C CYS A 162 -53.15 -54.89 -10.42
N LEU A 163 -52.08 -55.61 -10.78
CA LEU A 163 -51.94 -57.04 -10.50
C LEU A 163 -51.79 -57.28 -9.00
N ILE A 164 -50.92 -56.53 -8.34
CA ILE A 164 -50.76 -56.62 -6.88
C ILE A 164 -52.06 -56.25 -6.17
N LEU A 165 -52.77 -55.22 -6.65
CA LEU A 165 -54.10 -54.85 -6.14
C LEU A 165 -55.14 -55.97 -6.35
N ALA A 166 -55.16 -56.61 -7.52
CA ALA A 166 -56.06 -57.72 -7.81
C ALA A 166 -55.74 -58.93 -6.92
N LEU A 167 -54.47 -59.30 -6.79
CA LEU A 167 -54.01 -60.40 -5.93
C LEU A 167 -54.32 -60.12 -4.45
N TYR A 168 -54.13 -58.88 -3.99
CA TYR A 168 -54.54 -58.45 -2.66
C TYR A 168 -56.05 -58.59 -2.46
N GLY A 169 -56.85 -58.11 -3.40
CA GLY A 169 -58.32 -58.24 -3.35
C GLY A 169 -58.79 -59.69 -3.33
N ILE A 170 -58.17 -60.57 -4.14
CA ILE A 170 -58.43 -62.02 -4.16
C ILE A 170 -58.18 -62.63 -2.79
N ARG A 171 -57.02 -62.33 -2.19
CA ARG A 171 -56.63 -62.85 -0.87
C ARG A 171 -57.57 -62.37 0.22
N MET A 172 -57.90 -61.08 0.22
CA MET A 172 -58.76 -60.49 1.25
C MET A 172 -60.21 -60.97 1.19
N LEU A 173 -60.69 -61.34 0.00
CA LEU A 173 -62.05 -61.83 -0.20
C LEU A 173 -62.18 -63.35 -0.14
N GLY A 174 -61.07 -64.09 0.01
CA GLY A 174 -61.10 -65.56 0.03
C GLY A 174 -61.50 -66.19 -1.32
N LEU A 175 -61.18 -65.51 -2.43
CA LEU A 175 -61.62 -65.90 -3.78
C LEU A 175 -60.62 -66.84 -4.48
N GLU A 176 -59.64 -67.40 -3.75
CA GLU A 176 -58.57 -68.19 -4.35
C GLU A 176 -59.08 -69.38 -5.15
N ALA A 177 -60.20 -69.99 -4.75
CA ALA A 177 -60.82 -71.11 -5.45
C ALA A 177 -61.56 -70.68 -6.73
N GLU A 178 -62.06 -69.45 -6.78
CA GLU A 178 -62.88 -68.90 -7.87
C GLU A 178 -62.04 -68.22 -8.96
N VAL A 179 -60.78 -67.90 -8.65
CA VAL A 179 -59.85 -67.25 -9.57
C VAL A 179 -59.39 -68.21 -10.68
N PRO A 180 -59.48 -67.81 -11.96
CA PRO A 180 -59.07 -68.64 -13.08
C PRO A 180 -57.59 -69.07 -13.04
N HIS A 181 -57.30 -70.23 -13.65
CA HIS A 181 -55.93 -70.77 -13.74
C HIS A 181 -54.93 -69.83 -14.42
N HIS A 182 -55.37 -68.98 -15.35
CA HIS A 182 -54.46 -68.05 -16.03
C HIS A 182 -53.88 -66.99 -15.11
N ILE A 183 -54.56 -66.62 -14.00
CA ILE A 183 -54.03 -65.72 -12.96
C ILE A 183 -53.05 -66.46 -12.06
N ARG A 184 -53.36 -67.72 -11.72
CA ARG A 184 -52.49 -68.58 -10.91
C ARG A 184 -51.21 -68.96 -11.64
N ALA A 185 -51.22 -68.97 -12.97
CA ALA A 185 -50.05 -69.21 -13.81
C ALA A 185 -49.39 -67.93 -14.32
N VAL A 186 -49.65 -66.77 -13.70
CA VAL A 186 -49.07 -65.48 -14.13
C VAL A 186 -47.55 -65.51 -13.95
N SER A 187 -46.87 -65.89 -15.02
CA SER A 187 -45.50 -65.52 -15.30
C SER A 187 -45.54 -64.24 -16.14
N MET A 188 -44.91 -63.16 -15.71
CA MET A 188 -44.86 -61.94 -16.51
C MET A 188 -44.03 -62.19 -17.78
N GLY A 189 -44.70 -62.26 -18.93
CA GLY A 189 -44.09 -62.58 -20.22
C GLY A 189 -43.26 -61.43 -20.78
N THR A 190 -42.09 -61.80 -21.32
CA THR A 190 -41.21 -61.00 -22.17
C THR A 190 -40.84 -59.64 -21.61
N ILE A 191 -39.86 -59.61 -20.69
CA ILE A 191 -38.89 -58.51 -20.72
C ILE A 191 -38.14 -58.66 -22.04
N HIS A 192 -38.58 -57.97 -23.09
CA HIS A 192 -37.69 -57.75 -24.22
C HIS A 192 -36.54 -56.89 -23.68
N CYS A 193 -35.43 -57.54 -23.32
CA CYS A 193 -34.12 -56.95 -23.44
C CYS A 193 -33.89 -56.76 -24.93
N SER A 194 -34.53 -55.75 -25.53
CA SER A 194 -34.17 -55.32 -26.86
C SER A 194 -32.76 -54.77 -26.72
N PHE A 195 -31.77 -55.61 -27.05
CA PHE A 195 -30.51 -55.15 -27.63
C PHE A 195 -30.94 -54.32 -28.85
N GLY A 196 -31.08 -53.01 -28.65
CA GLY A 196 -31.51 -52.11 -29.71
C GLY A 196 -30.54 -52.27 -30.87
N GLY A 197 -31.09 -52.61 -32.04
CA GLY A 197 -30.37 -52.80 -33.28
C GLY A 197 -29.56 -51.56 -33.68
N ALA A 198 -28.36 -51.47 -33.14
CA ALA A 198 -27.18 -50.89 -33.77
C ALA A 198 -26.24 -52.02 -34.26
N GLU A 199 -26.81 -53.16 -34.64
CA GLU A 199 -26.10 -54.26 -35.29
C GLU A 199 -26.02 -54.02 -36.80
N GLN A 200 -25.49 -52.84 -37.16
CA GLN A 200 -24.79 -52.60 -38.41
C GLN A 200 -23.79 -51.46 -38.11
N GLN A 201 -22.54 -51.85 -37.82
CA GLN A 201 -21.35 -51.02 -37.55
C GLN A 201 -21.03 -50.63 -36.09
N PHE A 202 -21.17 -51.54 -35.12
CA PHE A 202 -20.32 -51.51 -33.91
C PHE A 202 -19.42 -52.74 -33.88
N SER A 203 -18.38 -52.70 -34.72
CA SER A 203 -17.18 -53.52 -34.49
C SER A 203 -16.53 -53.09 -33.18
N GLU A 204 -15.79 -54.02 -32.54
CA GLU A 204 -15.04 -53.93 -31.27
C GLU A 204 -13.98 -52.82 -31.18
N THR A 205 -14.11 -51.75 -31.95
CA THR A 205 -13.23 -50.60 -32.03
C THR A 205 -14.08 -49.33 -32.08
N GLN A 206 -14.68 -48.90 -30.96
CA GLN A 206 -15.07 -47.53 -30.62
C GLN A 206 -15.78 -47.58 -29.25
N ASN A 207 -15.46 -46.82 -28.23
CA ASN A 207 -14.42 -45.85 -27.94
C ASN A 207 -14.39 -45.80 -26.41
N GLU A 208 -13.23 -45.57 -25.79
CA GLU A 208 -13.22 -44.94 -24.47
C GLU A 208 -14.27 -43.83 -24.49
N ILE A 209 -15.31 -43.91 -23.65
CA ILE A 209 -16.19 -42.76 -23.44
C ILE A 209 -15.22 -41.64 -23.10
N ASP A 210 -15.15 -40.63 -23.96
CA ASP A 210 -14.26 -39.53 -23.75
C ASP A 210 -14.78 -38.76 -22.53
N TRP A 211 -14.31 -39.16 -21.35
CA TRP A 211 -14.63 -38.57 -20.05
C TRP A 211 -14.11 -37.13 -19.96
N HIS A 212 -13.33 -36.67 -20.94
CA HIS A 212 -12.93 -35.28 -21.11
C HIS A 212 -13.88 -34.50 -22.04
N SER A 213 -14.94 -35.11 -22.57
CA SER A 213 -15.93 -34.46 -23.43
C SER A 213 -17.31 -34.41 -22.78
N GLN A 214 -17.71 -33.19 -22.38
CA GLN A 214 -19.07 -32.89 -21.88
C GLN A 214 -20.16 -33.40 -22.84
N THR A 215 -19.95 -33.28 -24.15
CA THR A 215 -20.92 -33.71 -25.17
C THR A 215 -21.01 -35.23 -25.26
N ALA A 216 -19.87 -35.93 -25.13
CA ALA A 216 -19.86 -37.39 -25.13
C ALA A 216 -20.60 -37.93 -23.89
N ILE A 217 -20.33 -37.35 -22.71
CA ILE A 217 -21.03 -37.69 -21.46
C ILE A 217 -22.53 -37.39 -21.56
N ALA A 218 -22.92 -36.20 -22.06
CA ALA A 218 -24.34 -35.84 -22.21
C ALA A 218 -25.09 -36.81 -23.13
N LYS A 219 -24.48 -37.19 -24.26
CA LYS A 219 -25.05 -38.17 -25.20
C LYS A 219 -25.10 -39.58 -24.63
N ALA A 220 -24.07 -40.01 -23.91
CA ALA A 220 -24.00 -41.33 -23.32
C ALA A 220 -25.08 -41.52 -22.24
N PHE A 221 -25.26 -40.53 -21.36
CA PHE A 221 -26.14 -40.63 -20.20
C PHE A 221 -27.51 -39.95 -20.38
N HIS A 222 -27.76 -39.28 -21.51
CA HIS A 222 -29.01 -38.56 -21.79
C HIS A 222 -29.34 -37.49 -20.72
N ILE A 223 -28.31 -36.88 -20.14
CA ILE A 223 -28.42 -35.85 -19.11
C ILE A 223 -28.23 -34.45 -19.69
N GLY A 224 -28.67 -33.44 -18.94
CA GLY A 224 -28.51 -32.04 -19.33
C GLY A 224 -27.05 -31.64 -19.47
N ARG A 225 -26.77 -30.59 -20.26
CA ARG A 225 -25.41 -30.08 -20.47
C ARG A 225 -24.69 -29.79 -19.15
N ASN A 226 -25.35 -29.12 -18.21
CA ASN A 226 -24.74 -28.79 -16.90
C ASN A 226 -24.47 -30.03 -16.05
N GLU A 227 -25.31 -31.06 -16.11
CA GLU A 227 -25.10 -32.32 -15.41
C GLU A 227 -23.88 -33.06 -15.98
N ALA A 228 -23.80 -33.18 -17.31
CA ALA A 228 -22.64 -33.76 -17.98
C ALA A 228 -21.34 -33.00 -17.69
N GLY A 229 -21.42 -31.66 -17.59
CA GLY A 229 -20.28 -30.82 -17.23
C GLY A 229 -19.85 -31.06 -15.78
N ALA A 230 -20.79 -31.17 -14.85
CA ALA A 230 -20.50 -31.50 -13.46
C ALA A 230 -19.80 -32.86 -13.33
N VAL A 231 -20.29 -33.89 -14.03
CA VAL A 231 -19.69 -35.24 -14.06
C VAL A 231 -18.26 -35.18 -14.59
N GLN A 232 -18.05 -34.52 -15.75
CA GLN A 232 -16.73 -34.33 -16.33
C GLN A 232 -15.75 -33.70 -15.33
N GLN A 233 -16.15 -32.61 -14.66
CA GLN A 233 -15.30 -31.89 -13.72
C GLN A 233 -14.96 -32.74 -12.48
N LEU A 234 -15.94 -33.45 -11.91
CA LEU A 234 -15.71 -34.33 -10.76
C LEU A 234 -14.72 -35.45 -11.09
N ILE A 235 -14.78 -36.01 -12.30
CA ILE A 235 -13.87 -37.08 -12.73
C ILE A 235 -12.46 -36.53 -12.99
N THR A 236 -12.35 -35.40 -13.69
CA THR A 236 -11.08 -35.01 -14.32
C THR A 236 -10.31 -33.92 -13.60
N ALA A 237 -10.96 -33.04 -12.85
CA ALA A 237 -10.37 -31.76 -12.45
C ALA A 237 -10.49 -31.43 -10.96
N VAL A 238 -11.50 -31.96 -10.27
CA VAL A 238 -11.68 -31.74 -8.82
C VAL A 238 -10.72 -32.63 -8.02
N PRO A 239 -9.94 -32.08 -7.08
CA PRO A 239 -9.07 -32.87 -6.19
C PRO A 239 -9.83 -33.94 -5.39
N GLU A 240 -9.16 -35.05 -5.06
CA GLU A 240 -9.78 -36.22 -4.42
C GLU A 240 -10.32 -35.93 -3.01
N ASP A 241 -9.61 -35.12 -2.23
CA ASP A 241 -10.04 -34.66 -0.91
C ASP A 241 -11.29 -33.76 -0.98
N VAL A 242 -11.34 -32.85 -1.95
CA VAL A 242 -12.52 -32.00 -2.22
C VAL A 242 -13.71 -32.86 -2.68
N LYS A 243 -13.47 -33.88 -3.53
CA LYS A 243 -14.49 -34.86 -3.92
C LYS A 243 -15.06 -35.58 -2.71
N ASN A 244 -14.20 -36.06 -1.81
CA ASN A 244 -14.62 -36.76 -0.60
C ASN A 244 -15.44 -35.84 0.33
N ALA A 245 -15.03 -34.58 0.48
CA ALA A 245 -15.77 -33.59 1.25
C ALA A 245 -17.15 -33.28 0.63
N LEU A 246 -17.22 -33.09 -0.70
CA LEU A 246 -18.47 -32.90 -1.43
C LEU A 246 -19.39 -34.12 -1.31
N ALA A 247 -18.86 -35.34 -1.49
CA ALA A 247 -19.61 -36.58 -1.36
C ALA A 247 -20.20 -36.75 0.05
N ALA A 248 -19.40 -36.49 1.09
CA ALA A 248 -19.87 -36.52 2.48
C ALA A 248 -20.96 -35.47 2.75
N ALA A 249 -20.78 -34.26 2.20
CA ALA A 249 -21.76 -33.18 2.36
C ALA A 249 -23.08 -33.49 1.66
N VAL A 250 -23.02 -33.94 0.41
CA VAL A 250 -24.17 -34.34 -0.42
C VAL A 250 -24.91 -35.53 0.18
N LYS A 251 -24.20 -36.54 0.69
CA LYS A 251 -24.81 -37.72 1.35
C LYS A 251 -25.75 -37.33 2.49
N ARG A 252 -25.44 -36.24 3.20
CA ARG A 252 -26.25 -35.76 4.34
C ARG A 252 -27.32 -34.75 3.96
N ARG A 253 -27.10 -33.93 2.92
CA ARG A 253 -27.93 -32.74 2.61
C ARG A 253 -28.73 -32.85 1.32
N GLY A 254 -28.42 -33.84 0.48
CA GLY A 254 -28.98 -34.01 -0.86
C GLY A 254 -28.35 -33.04 -1.87
N MET A 255 -28.03 -33.53 -3.07
CA MET A 255 -27.28 -32.77 -4.07
C MET A 255 -28.03 -31.51 -4.52
N VAL A 256 -29.29 -31.67 -4.92
CA VAL A 256 -30.15 -30.58 -5.46
C VAL A 256 -30.27 -29.40 -4.50
N LYS A 257 -30.30 -29.67 -3.19
CA LYS A 257 -30.43 -28.63 -2.16
C LYS A 257 -29.08 -28.06 -1.73
N PHE A 258 -27.99 -28.82 -1.85
CA PHE A 258 -26.70 -28.42 -1.32
C PHE A 258 -25.80 -27.71 -2.34
N VAL A 259 -25.67 -28.26 -3.55
CA VAL A 259 -24.75 -27.76 -4.59
C VAL A 259 -25.37 -27.92 -5.98
N GLY A 260 -25.41 -26.83 -6.75
CA GLY A 260 -25.99 -26.85 -8.10
C GLY A 260 -25.03 -27.43 -9.14
N HIS A 261 -25.58 -28.16 -10.13
CA HIS A 261 -24.81 -28.69 -11.26
C HIS A 261 -24.06 -27.60 -12.03
N GLU A 262 -24.61 -26.39 -12.13
CA GLU A 262 -23.93 -25.26 -12.80
C GLU A 262 -22.61 -24.88 -12.11
N ALA A 263 -22.57 -24.86 -10.77
CA ALA A 263 -21.36 -24.53 -10.04
C ALA A 263 -20.26 -25.58 -10.25
N LEU A 264 -20.62 -26.86 -10.21
CA LEU A 264 -19.71 -27.96 -10.51
C LEU A 264 -19.23 -27.92 -11.97
N ALA A 265 -20.13 -27.70 -12.93
CA ALA A 265 -19.80 -27.67 -14.35
C ALA A 265 -18.87 -26.52 -14.75
N ARG A 266 -18.95 -25.38 -14.06
CA ARG A 266 -18.08 -24.21 -14.27
C ARG A 266 -16.74 -24.31 -13.55
N GLN A 267 -16.36 -25.51 -13.12
CA GLN A 267 -15.03 -25.85 -12.62
C GLN A 267 -14.65 -25.11 -11.31
N ILE A 268 -15.59 -24.58 -10.52
CA ILE A 268 -15.23 -23.76 -9.34
C ILE A 268 -14.38 -24.52 -8.28
N PHE A 269 -14.46 -25.85 -8.29
CA PHE A 269 -13.69 -26.75 -7.42
C PHE A 269 -12.49 -27.38 -8.12
N SER A 270 -12.22 -27.08 -9.39
CA SER A 270 -11.10 -27.67 -10.11
C SER A 270 -9.77 -27.11 -9.63
N ALA A 271 -8.72 -27.93 -9.72
CA ALA A 271 -7.36 -27.41 -9.75
C ALA A 271 -7.24 -26.46 -10.95
N SER A 272 -6.64 -25.29 -10.75
CA SER A 272 -6.50 -24.15 -11.69
C SER A 272 -7.70 -23.21 -11.88
N TYR A 273 -8.84 -23.44 -11.21
CA TYR A 273 -9.91 -22.45 -11.26
C TYR A 273 -9.46 -21.12 -10.66
N THR A 274 -9.63 -20.03 -11.41
CA THR A 274 -9.42 -18.67 -10.94
C THR A 274 -10.71 -17.89 -11.04
N ASN A 275 -11.02 -17.11 -10.01
CA ASN A 275 -12.11 -16.15 -10.10
C ASN A 275 -11.70 -15.00 -11.03
N THR A 276 -12.49 -14.76 -12.08
CA THR A 276 -12.27 -13.69 -13.08
C THR A 276 -13.32 -12.59 -13.00
N SER A 277 -13.92 -12.39 -11.82
CA SER A 277 -14.91 -11.33 -11.64
C SER A 277 -14.25 -9.95 -11.85
N PRO A 278 -14.93 -8.99 -12.52
CA PRO A 278 -14.38 -7.65 -12.67
C PRO A 278 -14.10 -7.02 -11.30
N GLY A 279 -12.96 -6.36 -11.15
CA GLY A 279 -12.57 -5.66 -9.92
C GLY A 279 -11.69 -6.45 -8.95
N VAL A 280 -11.52 -7.77 -9.14
CA VAL A 280 -10.64 -8.61 -8.30
C VAL A 280 -9.38 -9.08 -9.03
N ASP A 281 -9.05 -8.49 -10.18
CA ASP A 281 -7.91 -8.90 -11.02
C ASP A 281 -6.56 -8.84 -10.29
N ALA A 282 -6.40 -7.88 -9.37
CA ALA A 282 -5.21 -7.75 -8.54
C ALA A 282 -4.97 -8.98 -7.64
N TRP A 283 -6.00 -9.76 -7.36
CA TRP A 283 -5.98 -10.93 -6.49
C TRP A 283 -5.90 -12.25 -7.25
N ARG A 284 -5.83 -12.24 -8.58
CA ARG A 284 -5.96 -13.43 -9.45
C ARG A 284 -5.11 -14.62 -8.99
N ASP A 285 -3.84 -14.40 -8.66
CA ASP A 285 -2.93 -15.47 -8.26
C ASP A 285 -3.34 -16.14 -6.93
N LEU A 286 -3.86 -15.35 -5.98
CA LEU A 286 -4.38 -15.84 -4.70
C LEU A 286 -5.79 -16.42 -4.82
N LEU A 287 -6.58 -15.95 -5.79
CA LEU A 287 -7.91 -16.47 -6.12
C LEU A 287 -7.86 -17.69 -7.04
N THR A 288 -6.67 -18.23 -7.33
CA THR A 288 -6.53 -19.45 -8.13
C THR A 288 -6.42 -20.65 -7.20
N ASN A 289 -7.22 -21.69 -7.44
CA ASN A 289 -7.02 -23.01 -6.84
C ASN A 289 -5.68 -23.58 -7.36
N ALA A 290 -4.57 -23.32 -6.66
CA ALA A 290 -3.26 -23.69 -7.15
C ALA A 290 -3.16 -25.22 -7.36
N PRO A 291 -2.51 -25.70 -8.43
CA PRO A 291 -2.35 -27.14 -8.66
C PRO A 291 -1.65 -27.81 -7.46
N GLY A 292 -2.28 -28.82 -6.88
CA GLY A 292 -1.78 -29.52 -5.69
C GLY A 292 -2.13 -28.87 -4.35
N ASP A 293 -2.78 -27.70 -4.35
CA ASP A 293 -3.30 -27.03 -3.15
C ASP A 293 -4.82 -26.90 -3.22
N SER A 294 -5.51 -27.79 -2.52
CA SER A 294 -6.96 -27.86 -2.43
C SER A 294 -7.54 -27.00 -1.30
N ARG A 295 -6.74 -26.17 -0.60
CA ARG A 295 -7.20 -25.46 0.61
C ARG A 295 -8.38 -24.53 0.34
N ILE A 296 -8.36 -23.75 -0.75
CA ILE A 296 -9.46 -22.84 -1.10
C ILE A 296 -10.73 -23.63 -1.41
N ALA A 297 -10.63 -24.67 -2.25
CA ALA A 297 -11.76 -25.50 -2.63
C ALA A 297 -12.34 -26.29 -1.45
N SER A 298 -11.50 -26.81 -0.55
CA SER A 298 -11.93 -27.51 0.67
C SER A 298 -12.63 -26.55 1.63
N LEU A 299 -12.05 -25.37 1.86
CA LEU A 299 -12.68 -24.33 2.69
C LEU A 299 -14.01 -23.86 2.10
N LEU A 300 -14.13 -23.80 0.76
CA LEU A 300 -15.39 -23.50 0.10
C LEU A 300 -16.45 -24.57 0.41
N VAL A 301 -16.12 -25.86 0.35
CA VAL A 301 -17.07 -26.92 0.72
C VAL A 301 -17.51 -26.78 2.18
N GLU A 302 -16.58 -26.54 3.11
CA GLU A 302 -16.89 -26.31 4.53
C GLU A 302 -17.78 -25.07 4.73
N ARG A 303 -17.51 -23.98 4.01
CA ARG A 303 -18.32 -22.76 4.02
C ARG A 303 -19.74 -23.04 3.51
N LEU A 304 -19.88 -23.76 2.40
CA LEU A 304 -21.19 -24.15 1.86
C LEU A 304 -21.97 -25.05 2.82
N VAL A 305 -21.29 -25.97 3.50
CA VAL A 305 -21.89 -26.81 4.56
C VAL A 305 -22.43 -25.96 5.68
N SER A 306 -21.64 -25.01 6.19
CA SER A 306 -22.05 -24.13 7.29
C SER A 306 -23.25 -23.28 6.90
N ASP A 307 -23.22 -22.63 5.73
CA ASP A 307 -24.33 -21.80 5.25
C ASP A 307 -25.63 -22.61 5.10
N PHE A 308 -25.54 -23.84 4.60
CA PHE A 308 -26.70 -24.70 4.45
C PHE A 308 -27.27 -25.14 5.82
N ASP A 309 -26.40 -25.51 6.75
CA ASP A 309 -26.84 -26.00 8.07
C ASP A 309 -27.41 -24.89 8.95
N LEU A 310 -26.81 -23.69 8.89
CA LEU A 310 -27.27 -22.49 9.61
C LEU A 310 -28.56 -21.90 9.02
N ALA A 311 -28.83 -22.11 7.73
CA ALA A 311 -30.09 -21.69 7.13
C ALA A 311 -31.26 -22.48 7.73
N PRO A 312 -32.36 -21.80 8.14
CA PRO A 312 -33.60 -22.47 8.51
C PRO A 312 -34.05 -23.43 7.42
N GLU A 313 -34.60 -24.58 7.79
CA GLU A 313 -34.92 -25.67 6.84
C GLU A 313 -35.70 -25.23 5.59
N PRO A 314 -36.71 -24.32 5.65
CA PRO A 314 -37.43 -23.85 4.47
C PRO A 314 -36.58 -22.98 3.52
N LEU A 315 -35.48 -22.41 4.01
CA LEU A 315 -34.59 -21.52 3.25
C LEU A 315 -33.34 -22.24 2.75
N ARG A 316 -33.18 -23.53 3.06
CA ARG A 316 -32.07 -24.37 2.61
C ARG A 316 -32.18 -24.62 1.10
N LYS A 317 -31.36 -23.90 0.33
CA LYS A 317 -31.26 -24.00 -1.12
C LYS A 317 -29.80 -24.01 -1.56
N ALA A 318 -29.54 -24.60 -2.71
CA ALA A 318 -28.20 -24.61 -3.27
C ALA A 318 -27.84 -23.16 -3.66
N PRO A 319 -26.62 -22.69 -3.35
CA PRO A 319 -26.18 -21.38 -3.80
C PRO A 319 -26.14 -21.38 -5.33
N THR A 320 -26.51 -20.25 -5.91
CA THR A 320 -26.33 -19.99 -7.34
C THR A 320 -24.83 -19.98 -7.68
N TYR A 321 -24.50 -20.13 -8.96
CA TYR A 321 -23.09 -20.03 -9.39
C TYR A 321 -22.47 -18.69 -8.95
N LYS A 322 -23.19 -17.57 -9.13
CA LYS A 322 -22.71 -16.24 -8.73
C LYS A 322 -22.40 -16.16 -7.24
N GLU A 323 -23.29 -16.65 -6.37
CA GLU A 323 -23.05 -16.70 -4.92
C GLU A 323 -21.84 -17.59 -4.58
N THR A 324 -21.69 -18.72 -5.28
CA THR A 324 -20.56 -19.63 -5.06
C THR A 324 -19.23 -18.99 -5.47
N VAL A 325 -19.20 -18.22 -6.57
CA VAL A 325 -18.02 -17.45 -7.02
C VAL A 325 -17.59 -16.42 -5.98
N THR A 326 -18.54 -15.68 -5.41
CA THR A 326 -18.26 -14.71 -4.34
C THR A 326 -17.69 -15.40 -3.09
N LYS A 327 -18.28 -16.54 -2.68
CA LYS A 327 -17.80 -17.32 -1.53
C LYS A 327 -16.41 -17.92 -1.77
N HIS A 328 -16.13 -18.38 -2.99
CA HIS A 328 -14.80 -18.84 -3.39
C HIS A 328 -13.75 -17.74 -3.20
N ALA A 329 -14.06 -16.51 -3.66
CA ALA A 329 -13.19 -15.36 -3.47
C ALA A 329 -12.94 -15.06 -1.97
N CYS A 330 -14.00 -15.10 -1.16
CA CYS A 330 -13.90 -14.89 0.28
C CYS A 330 -13.06 -15.98 0.97
N CYS A 331 -13.15 -17.25 0.53
CA CYS A 331 -12.32 -18.33 1.07
C CYS A 331 -10.82 -18.08 0.80
N ALA A 332 -10.48 -17.66 -0.42
CA ALA A 332 -9.11 -17.31 -0.78
C ALA A 332 -8.60 -16.09 0.01
N ALA A 333 -9.39 -15.02 0.11
CA ALA A 333 -9.05 -13.84 0.92
C ALA A 333 -8.88 -14.20 2.41
N MET A 334 -9.75 -15.05 2.95
CA MET A 334 -9.68 -15.53 4.33
C MET A 334 -8.38 -16.30 4.60
N LEU A 335 -7.99 -17.22 3.69
CA LEU A 335 -6.72 -17.94 3.81
C LEU A 335 -5.50 -17.00 3.70
N HIS A 336 -5.56 -15.99 2.84
CA HIS A 336 -4.52 -14.96 2.74
C HIS A 336 -4.35 -14.21 4.06
N PHE A 337 -5.45 -13.70 4.64
CA PHE A 337 -5.41 -12.97 5.90
C PHE A 337 -4.99 -13.85 7.08
N LEU A 338 -5.40 -15.12 7.11
CA LEU A 338 -4.88 -16.06 8.11
C LEU A 338 -3.37 -16.28 7.97
N GLY A 339 -2.82 -16.32 6.76
CA GLY A 339 -1.38 -16.43 6.54
C GLY A 339 -0.61 -15.18 7.00
N LEU A 340 -1.17 -13.99 6.75
CA LEU A 340 -0.60 -12.73 7.27
C LEU A 340 -0.64 -12.69 8.80
N LEU A 341 -1.76 -13.13 9.40
CA LEU A 341 -1.90 -13.20 10.84
C LEU A 341 -0.93 -14.21 11.47
N GLU A 342 -0.73 -15.37 10.85
CA GLU A 342 0.23 -16.39 11.29
C GLU A 342 1.66 -15.84 11.34
N ALA A 343 2.04 -15.03 10.35
CA ALA A 343 3.35 -14.39 10.30
C ALA A 343 3.58 -13.33 11.38
N MET A 344 2.51 -12.68 11.86
CA MET A 344 2.57 -11.64 12.89
C MET A 344 2.40 -12.17 14.32
N CYS A 345 1.66 -13.27 14.49
CA CYS A 345 1.23 -13.76 15.80
C CYS A 345 2.27 -14.70 16.44
N PRO A 346 2.54 -14.58 17.75
CA PRO A 346 3.32 -15.58 18.48
C PRO A 346 2.69 -16.98 18.32
N GLY A 347 3.49 -17.98 17.96
CA GLY A 347 2.99 -19.30 17.52
C GLY A 347 2.07 -20.05 18.50
N LYS A 348 2.01 -19.65 19.78
CA LYS A 348 1.09 -20.24 20.77
C LYS A 348 -0.34 -19.69 20.70
N GLU A 349 -0.53 -18.44 20.25
CA GLU A 349 -1.83 -17.76 20.26
C GLU A 349 -2.60 -17.96 18.94
N PHE A 350 -1.86 -18.16 17.83
CA PHE A 350 -2.44 -18.30 16.50
C PHE A 350 -3.53 -19.40 16.39
N PRO A 351 -3.39 -20.61 16.97
CA PRO A 351 -4.42 -21.64 16.84
C PRO A 351 -5.79 -21.25 17.43
N GLU A 352 -5.81 -20.49 18.53
CA GLU A 352 -7.05 -19.99 19.15
C GLU A 352 -7.67 -18.89 18.29
N LEU A 353 -6.86 -17.89 17.89
CA LEU A 353 -7.31 -16.79 17.05
C LEU A 353 -7.85 -17.28 15.70
N ARG A 354 -7.14 -18.22 15.06
CA ARG A 354 -7.59 -18.88 13.84
C ARG A 354 -8.94 -19.56 14.04
N ARG A 355 -9.16 -20.28 15.16
CA ARG A 355 -10.44 -20.93 15.44
C ARG A 355 -11.59 -19.92 15.56
N GLN A 356 -11.36 -18.82 16.25
CA GLN A 356 -12.36 -17.75 16.44
C GLN A 356 -12.70 -17.06 15.12
N LEU A 357 -11.70 -16.69 14.33
CA LEU A 357 -11.89 -16.04 13.03
C LEU A 357 -12.55 -16.98 12.02
N MET A 358 -12.15 -18.25 11.99
CA MET A 358 -12.81 -19.27 11.16
C MET A 358 -14.27 -19.49 11.57
N HIS A 359 -14.57 -19.45 12.87
CA HIS A 359 -15.94 -19.53 13.35
C HIS A 359 -16.78 -18.35 12.82
N GLN A 360 -16.28 -17.12 12.92
CA GLN A 360 -16.96 -15.94 12.35
C GLN A 360 -17.11 -16.02 10.83
N PHE A 361 -16.08 -16.51 10.14
CA PHE A 361 -16.10 -16.74 8.69
C PHE A 361 -17.18 -17.77 8.31
N HIS A 362 -17.29 -18.89 9.01
CA HIS A 362 -18.32 -19.90 8.76
C HIS A 362 -19.75 -19.43 9.06
N HIS A 363 -19.93 -18.32 9.79
CA HIS A 363 -21.24 -17.66 9.99
C HIS A 363 -21.51 -16.56 8.97
N GLY A 364 -20.55 -16.25 8.08
CA GLY A 364 -20.66 -15.22 7.05
C GLY A 364 -20.52 -13.80 7.56
N TYR A 365 -20.07 -13.61 8.80
CA TYR A 365 -19.90 -12.27 9.37
C TYR A 365 -18.78 -11.47 8.70
N LEU A 366 -17.86 -12.14 7.99
CA LEU A 366 -16.71 -11.51 7.34
C LEU A 366 -16.91 -11.28 5.83
N ASP A 367 -17.98 -11.78 5.22
CA ASP A 367 -18.14 -11.79 3.77
C ASP A 367 -18.15 -10.36 3.18
N THR A 368 -18.85 -9.42 3.84
CA THR A 368 -18.91 -8.02 3.38
C THR A 368 -17.55 -7.34 3.39
N ASP A 369 -16.78 -7.51 4.47
CA ASP A 369 -15.45 -6.92 4.59
C ASP A 369 -14.46 -7.55 3.60
N LEU A 370 -14.50 -8.87 3.44
CA LEU A 370 -13.63 -9.59 2.51
C LEU A 370 -13.91 -9.20 1.06
N VAL A 371 -15.18 -9.10 0.66
CA VAL A 371 -15.57 -8.61 -0.68
C VAL A 371 -15.12 -7.17 -0.89
N HIS A 372 -15.32 -6.29 0.10
CA HIS A 372 -14.89 -4.90 -0.01
C HIS A 372 -13.38 -4.80 -0.25
N VAL A 373 -12.59 -5.54 0.51
CA VAL A 373 -11.12 -5.55 0.37
C VAL A 373 -10.67 -6.11 -0.96
N LEU A 374 -11.31 -7.18 -1.44
CA LEU A 374 -11.04 -7.76 -2.76
C LEU A 374 -11.24 -6.75 -3.89
N GLU A 375 -12.20 -5.83 -3.75
CA GLU A 375 -12.49 -4.78 -4.74
C GLU A 375 -11.64 -3.50 -4.55
N SER A 376 -11.23 -3.19 -3.33
CA SER A 376 -10.58 -1.91 -3.00
C SER A 376 -9.06 -1.96 -2.81
N ALA A 377 -8.48 -3.14 -2.59
CA ALA A 377 -7.07 -3.31 -2.26
C ALA A 377 -6.33 -4.25 -3.22
N VAL A 378 -4.99 -4.19 -3.19
CA VAL A 378 -4.08 -5.07 -3.93
C VAL A 378 -3.34 -5.94 -2.90
N PRO A 379 -3.15 -7.25 -3.13
CA PRO A 379 -2.41 -8.10 -2.20
C PRO A 379 -0.90 -7.77 -2.16
N PRO A 380 -0.21 -7.91 -1.00
CA PRO A 380 -0.79 -8.24 0.30
C PRO A 380 -1.59 -7.08 0.89
N ALA A 381 -2.82 -7.35 1.33
CA ALA A 381 -3.67 -6.33 1.93
C ALA A 381 -3.37 -6.17 3.43
N ASP A 382 -3.62 -4.98 3.97
CA ASP A 382 -3.47 -4.70 5.39
C ASP A 382 -4.50 -5.50 6.21
N LEU A 383 -4.06 -6.25 7.24
CA LEU A 383 -4.94 -6.96 8.18
C LEU A 383 -6.00 -6.03 8.80
N LYS A 384 -5.68 -4.75 8.97
CA LYS A 384 -6.61 -3.75 9.52
C LYS A 384 -7.75 -3.40 8.57
N SER A 385 -7.69 -3.81 7.30
CA SER A 385 -8.75 -3.59 6.31
C SER A 385 -9.99 -4.46 6.56
N VAL A 386 -9.84 -5.59 7.26
CA VAL A 386 -10.95 -6.45 7.69
C VAL A 386 -11.20 -6.24 9.19
N SER A 387 -12.43 -5.89 9.57
CA SER A 387 -12.73 -5.43 10.93
C SER A 387 -12.37 -6.44 12.03
N ALA A 388 -12.63 -7.73 11.79
CA ALA A 388 -12.31 -8.80 12.74
C ALA A 388 -10.80 -9.01 12.93
N PHE A 389 -10.00 -8.83 11.87
CA PHE A 389 -8.54 -8.94 11.95
C PHE A 389 -7.91 -7.68 12.58
N ARG A 390 -8.52 -6.50 12.39
CA ARG A 390 -8.04 -5.24 12.96
C ARG A 390 -7.86 -5.30 14.48
N ALA A 391 -8.85 -5.82 15.20
CA ALA A 391 -8.79 -5.89 16.66
C ALA A 391 -7.62 -6.77 17.14
N VAL A 392 -7.41 -7.91 16.45
CA VAL A 392 -6.32 -8.84 16.75
C VAL A 392 -4.96 -8.25 16.39
N ALA A 393 -4.85 -7.60 15.22
CA ALA A 393 -3.60 -6.96 14.78
C ALA A 393 -3.15 -5.86 15.75
N VAL A 394 -4.08 -5.01 16.21
CA VAL A 394 -3.79 -3.96 17.21
C VAL A 394 -3.34 -4.56 18.54
N GLN A 395 -3.95 -5.67 18.97
CA GLN A 395 -3.55 -6.36 20.19
C GLN A 395 -2.12 -6.92 20.10
N ILE A 396 -1.78 -7.59 18.99
CA ILE A 396 -0.45 -8.15 18.74
C ILE A 396 0.60 -7.02 18.68
N GLU A 397 0.31 -5.94 17.94
CA GLU A 397 1.20 -4.77 17.86
C GLU A 397 1.44 -4.15 19.24
N THR A 398 0.40 -4.04 20.06
CA THR A 398 0.51 -3.49 21.43
C THR A 398 1.35 -4.39 22.33
N GLN A 399 1.21 -5.71 22.24
CA GLN A 399 2.02 -6.67 22.99
C GLN A 399 3.48 -6.63 22.54
N ALA A 400 3.74 -6.63 21.23
CA ALA A 400 5.08 -6.55 20.68
C ALA A 400 5.79 -5.25 21.08
N GLN A 401 5.07 -4.12 21.07
CA GLN A 401 5.60 -2.84 21.55
C GLN A 401 5.93 -2.91 23.05
N ALA A 402 5.06 -3.48 23.88
CA ALA A 402 5.32 -3.61 25.31
C ALA A 402 6.53 -4.52 25.62
N GLU A 403 6.73 -5.59 24.86
CA GLU A 403 7.94 -6.45 24.96
C GLU A 403 9.21 -5.69 24.51
N MET A 404 9.12 -4.93 23.42
CA MET A 404 10.23 -4.10 22.96
C MET A 404 10.59 -3.03 24.00
N ASP A 405 9.60 -2.35 24.58
CA ASP A 405 9.82 -1.36 25.63
C ASP A 405 10.43 -1.99 26.90
N ALA A 406 10.00 -3.20 27.27
CA ALA A 406 10.55 -3.94 28.40
C ALA A 406 12.01 -4.36 28.17
N THR A 407 12.34 -4.87 26.99
CA THR A 407 13.72 -5.23 26.62
C THR A 407 14.62 -4.00 26.52
N GLN A 408 14.11 -2.89 25.98
CA GLN A 408 14.81 -1.62 25.93
C GLN A 408 15.08 -1.05 27.33
N ALA A 409 14.11 -1.16 28.25
CA ALA A 409 14.30 -0.76 29.64
C ALA A 409 15.36 -1.61 30.35
N GLU A 410 15.40 -2.91 30.09
CA GLU A 410 16.42 -3.82 30.64
C GLU A 410 17.82 -3.51 30.08
N HIS A 411 17.94 -3.30 28.77
CA HIS A 411 19.20 -2.89 28.15
C HIS A 411 19.68 -1.54 28.69
N ALA A 412 18.76 -0.57 28.85
CA ALA A 412 19.09 0.71 29.46
C ALA A 412 19.57 0.58 30.92
N ARG A 413 19.07 -0.41 31.67
CA ARG A 413 19.60 -0.76 33.01
C ARG A 413 21.03 -1.31 32.92
N GLN A 414 21.28 -2.29 32.05
CA GLN A 414 22.61 -2.89 31.89
C GLN A 414 23.66 -1.89 31.41
N VAL A 415 23.30 -1.00 30.48
CA VAL A 415 24.18 0.08 30.01
C VAL A 415 24.54 1.03 31.14
N ARG A 416 23.59 1.38 32.03
CA ARG A 416 23.86 2.23 33.19
C ARG A 416 24.82 1.57 34.17
N GLU A 417 24.62 0.29 34.49
CA GLU A 417 25.51 -0.47 35.37
C GLU A 417 26.93 -0.58 34.80
N ALA A 418 27.06 -0.90 33.51
CA ALA A 418 28.35 -0.97 32.82
C ALA A 418 29.06 0.40 32.77
N THR A 419 28.31 1.47 32.50
CA THR A 419 28.82 2.84 32.50
C THR A 419 29.36 3.23 33.88
N LEU A 420 28.65 2.89 34.96
CA LEU A 420 29.11 3.16 36.32
C LEU A 420 30.39 2.39 36.65
N ALA A 421 30.47 1.11 36.27
CA ALA A 421 31.66 0.29 36.49
C ALA A 421 32.87 0.86 35.76
N GLN A 422 32.70 1.29 34.50
CA GLN A 422 33.75 1.95 33.73
C GLN A 422 34.18 3.26 34.39
N ILE A 423 33.25 4.15 34.74
CA ILE A 423 33.55 5.42 35.42
C ILE A 423 34.31 5.18 36.72
N THR A 424 33.91 4.19 37.52
CA THR A 424 34.57 3.84 38.78
C THR A 424 36.04 3.45 38.54
N ALA A 425 36.29 2.54 37.60
CA ALA A 425 37.64 2.09 37.25
C ALA A 425 38.53 3.23 36.72
N LEU A 426 37.96 4.13 35.92
CA LEU A 426 38.65 5.30 35.37
C LEU A 426 39.04 6.29 36.46
N VAL A 427 38.11 6.60 37.38
CA VAL A 427 38.37 7.51 38.52
C VAL A 427 39.49 6.95 39.40
N GLU A 428 39.45 5.65 39.73
CA GLU A 428 40.50 5.00 40.54
C GLU A 428 41.88 5.04 39.86
N SER A 429 41.93 4.81 38.54
CA SER A 429 43.15 4.88 37.74
C SER A 429 43.73 6.30 37.73
N ASP A 430 42.90 7.31 37.49
CA ASP A 430 43.30 8.72 37.45
C ASP A 430 43.80 9.20 38.82
N MET A 431 43.11 8.82 39.90
CA MET A 431 43.54 9.10 41.28
C MET A 431 44.94 8.54 41.58
N LYS A 432 45.24 7.33 41.10
CA LYS A 432 46.56 6.71 41.24
C LYS A 432 47.64 7.48 40.46
N ALA A 433 47.32 7.93 39.24
CA ALA A 433 48.24 8.67 38.39
C ALA A 433 48.54 10.09 38.95
N LEU A 434 47.54 10.75 39.53
CA LEU A 434 47.69 12.07 40.18
C LEU A 434 48.63 12.03 41.38
N ARG A 435 48.58 10.98 42.20
CA ARG A 435 49.45 10.79 43.37
C ARG A 435 50.94 10.70 43.02
N GLN A 436 51.29 10.28 41.82
CA GLN A 436 52.68 9.98 41.43
C GLN A 436 53.46 11.22 40.95
N ARG A 437 52.81 12.39 40.80
CA ARG A 437 53.37 13.47 39.96
C ARG A 437 53.48 14.86 40.59
N THR A 438 53.62 14.97 41.90
CA THR A 438 53.86 16.28 42.53
C THR A 438 55.35 16.67 42.49
N PRO A 439 55.84 17.31 41.41
CA PRO A 439 56.86 18.34 41.59
C PRO A 439 56.64 19.67 40.85
N ASP A 440 57.27 20.65 41.48
CA ASP A 440 57.49 22.11 41.33
C ASP A 440 56.81 22.94 40.21
N HIS A 441 56.08 23.94 40.69
CA HIS A 441 55.07 24.75 39.99
C HIS A 441 55.66 25.92 39.16
N VAL A 442 56.99 26.00 39.06
CA VAL A 442 57.72 27.18 38.53
C VAL A 442 58.07 27.05 37.04
N LEU A 443 58.23 25.83 36.50
CA LEU A 443 58.61 25.63 35.09
C LEU A 443 57.45 25.76 34.09
N LYS A 444 56.19 25.55 34.52
CA LYS A 444 55.00 25.64 33.65
C LYS A 444 54.58 27.08 33.33
N ALA A 445 54.93 28.05 34.17
CA ALA A 445 54.58 29.46 33.97
C ALA A 445 55.40 30.14 32.86
N ILE A 446 56.58 29.61 32.52
CA ILE A 446 57.48 30.19 31.50
C ILE A 446 57.08 29.75 30.08
N ALA A 447 56.42 28.59 29.91
CA ALA A 447 55.99 28.09 28.60
C ALA A 447 54.71 28.78 28.09
N THR A 448 53.73 29.05 28.96
CA THR A 448 52.44 29.67 28.59
C THR A 448 52.56 31.15 28.19
N ALA A 449 53.63 31.83 28.61
CA ALA A 449 53.89 33.23 28.24
C ALA A 449 54.43 33.41 26.79
N LYS A 450 54.84 32.32 26.11
CA LYS A 450 55.30 32.38 24.71
C LYS A 450 54.18 32.24 23.66
N ASP A 451 53.07 31.57 23.96
CA ASP A 451 52.01 31.28 22.98
C ASP A 451 51.01 32.42 22.75
N LEU A 452 50.75 33.27 23.76
CA LEU A 452 49.75 34.35 23.64
C LEU A 452 50.25 35.58 22.84
N LYS A 453 51.52 35.59 22.41
CA LYS A 453 52.06 36.61 21.50
C LYS A 453 51.87 36.25 20.02
N TYR A 454 51.56 34.99 19.68
CA TYR A 454 51.61 34.47 18.30
C TYR A 454 50.29 34.50 17.51
N VAL A 455 49.15 34.81 18.14
CA VAL A 455 47.83 34.78 17.50
C VAL A 455 47.46 36.12 16.83
N LYS A 456 48.16 37.21 17.15
CA LYS A 456 47.85 38.55 16.62
C LYS A 456 48.43 38.84 15.23
N ASP A 457 49.30 37.97 14.71
CA ASP A 457 50.09 38.22 13.49
C ASP A 457 49.69 37.34 12.28
N ARG A 458 48.63 36.51 12.35
CA ARG A 458 48.18 35.69 11.21
C ARG A 458 47.00 36.32 10.50
N GLN A 459 47.20 36.80 9.26
CA GLN A 459 46.11 37.24 8.40
C GLN A 459 45.53 36.04 7.66
N THR A 460 44.21 35.84 7.81
CA THR A 460 43.46 34.87 7.00
C THR A 460 42.69 35.63 5.93
N TYR A 461 42.86 35.21 4.69
CA TYR A 461 42.16 35.70 3.52
C TYR A 461 41.15 34.64 3.07
N VAL A 462 39.95 35.04 2.72
CA VAL A 462 38.94 34.11 2.17
C VAL A 462 38.55 34.54 0.76
N LEU A 463 38.68 33.64 -0.20
CA LEU A 463 38.22 33.83 -1.57
C LEU A 463 37.01 32.94 -1.83
N CYS A 464 35.82 33.52 -1.88
CA CYS A 464 34.58 32.84 -2.19
C CYS A 464 34.37 32.79 -3.70
N LEU A 465 34.09 31.60 -4.24
CA LEU A 465 33.95 31.36 -5.67
C LEU A 465 32.53 30.91 -5.99
N CYS A 466 31.93 31.53 -7.00
CA CYS A 466 30.60 31.19 -7.50
C CYS A 466 30.62 31.17 -9.03
N ASP A 467 30.47 29.99 -9.63
CA ASP A 467 30.36 29.86 -11.08
C ASP A 467 28.90 29.76 -11.52
N TYR A 468 28.33 30.89 -11.96
CA TYR A 468 26.99 30.95 -12.56
C TYR A 468 27.04 31.01 -14.08
N THR A 469 28.16 30.63 -14.72
CA THR A 469 28.28 30.61 -16.19
C THR A 469 27.12 29.85 -16.82
N VAL A 470 26.70 28.76 -16.17
CA VAL A 470 25.43 28.06 -16.39
C VAL A 470 24.59 28.21 -15.13
N LEU A 471 23.51 29.00 -15.20
CA LEU A 471 22.65 29.19 -14.02
C LEU A 471 21.99 27.86 -13.65
N PRO A 472 22.09 27.39 -12.38
CA PRO A 472 21.39 26.22 -11.90
C PRO A 472 19.87 26.34 -12.14
N ALA A 473 19.21 25.24 -12.51
CA ALA A 473 17.77 25.23 -12.75
C ALA A 473 16.96 25.57 -11.48
N ASN A 474 17.50 25.24 -10.31
CA ASN A 474 16.90 25.56 -9.03
C ASN A 474 17.32 26.97 -8.57
N VAL A 475 16.38 27.92 -8.61
CA VAL A 475 16.60 29.32 -8.19
C VAL A 475 16.85 29.43 -6.68
N ASP A 476 16.26 28.56 -5.87
CA ASP A 476 16.46 28.57 -4.41
C ASP A 476 17.92 28.26 -4.06
N TYR A 477 18.57 27.39 -4.83
CA TYR A 477 20.00 27.10 -4.68
C TYR A 477 20.86 28.35 -4.93
N VAL A 478 20.57 29.13 -5.98
CA VAL A 478 21.28 30.38 -6.29
C VAL A 478 21.07 31.42 -5.19
N ARG A 479 19.85 31.48 -4.62
CA ARG A 479 19.56 32.38 -3.51
C ARG A 479 20.34 31.98 -2.26
N ASP A 480 20.34 30.71 -1.92
CA ASP A 480 20.99 30.20 -0.71
C ASP A 480 22.53 30.31 -0.82
N SER A 481 23.11 30.11 -2.02
CA SER A 481 24.55 30.36 -2.27
C SER A 481 24.92 31.84 -2.18
N VAL A 482 24.06 32.77 -2.63
CA VAL A 482 24.27 34.22 -2.47
C VAL A 482 24.12 34.65 -1.01
N GLU A 483 23.18 34.08 -0.25
CA GLU A 483 23.05 34.36 1.19
C GLU A 483 24.29 33.87 1.95
N LEU A 484 24.78 32.66 1.65
CA LEU A 484 26.02 32.14 2.22
C LEU A 484 27.25 32.99 1.83
N LEU A 485 27.32 33.44 0.57
CA LEU A 485 28.35 34.37 0.12
C LEU A 485 28.31 35.66 0.96
N ALA A 486 27.13 36.26 1.14
CA ALA A 486 26.99 37.51 1.90
C ALA A 486 27.47 37.35 3.34
N ASN A 487 27.12 36.21 3.94
CA ASN A 487 27.50 35.83 5.29
C ASN A 487 29.03 35.73 5.42
N LEU A 488 29.70 35.01 4.52
CA LEU A 488 31.15 34.90 4.51
C LEU A 488 31.83 36.24 4.25
N LEU A 489 31.34 37.02 3.28
CA LEU A 489 31.93 38.34 2.99
C LEU A 489 31.75 39.34 4.14
N ALA A 490 30.67 39.25 4.92
CA ALA A 490 30.42 40.13 6.05
C ALA A 490 31.37 39.89 7.24
N SER A 491 32.04 38.75 7.29
CA SER A 491 32.78 38.34 8.48
C SER A 491 34.18 38.95 8.60
N SER A 492 34.75 39.46 7.52
CA SER A 492 36.06 40.10 7.50
C SER A 492 36.23 40.93 6.24
N SER A 493 36.92 42.08 6.34
CA SER A 493 37.33 42.89 5.20
C SER A 493 38.36 42.20 4.29
N ASN A 494 38.96 41.10 4.76
CA ASN A 494 39.89 40.26 4.00
C ASN A 494 39.18 39.16 3.19
N ASN A 495 37.85 39.19 3.11
CA ASN A 495 37.06 38.23 2.35
C ASN A 495 36.62 38.86 1.02
N LEU A 496 36.73 38.09 -0.07
CA LEU A 496 36.42 38.52 -1.43
C LEU A 496 35.56 37.49 -2.14
N GLY A 497 34.56 37.93 -2.90
CA GLY A 497 33.77 37.07 -3.77
C GLY A 497 34.20 37.20 -5.23
N HIS A 498 34.35 36.10 -5.95
CA HIS A 498 34.49 36.07 -7.40
C HIS A 498 33.31 35.33 -8.01
N LEU A 499 32.52 36.04 -8.83
CA LEU A 499 31.29 35.54 -9.43
C LEU A 499 31.40 35.55 -10.95
N GLN A 500 31.31 34.39 -11.57
CA GLN A 500 31.23 34.28 -13.02
C GLN A 500 29.77 34.40 -13.45
N LEU A 501 29.42 35.39 -14.26
CA LEU A 501 28.02 35.64 -14.64
C LEU A 501 27.54 34.70 -15.76
N PRO A 502 26.20 34.46 -15.84
CA PRO A 502 25.60 33.64 -16.90
C PRO A 502 26.00 34.10 -18.30
N LEU A 503 26.47 33.14 -19.11
CA LEU A 503 26.78 33.37 -20.52
C LEU A 503 25.63 32.92 -21.44
N PRO A 504 25.42 33.58 -22.59
CA PRO A 504 24.49 33.09 -23.59
C PRO A 504 24.97 31.74 -24.14
N GLN A 505 24.21 30.68 -23.89
CA GLN A 505 24.42 29.36 -24.47
C GLN A 505 23.70 29.23 -25.80
N ARG A 506 24.15 28.31 -26.68
CA ARG A 506 23.52 28.08 -28.00
C ARG A 506 22.03 27.71 -27.90
N SER A 507 21.62 27.03 -26.83
CA SER A 507 20.24 26.64 -26.54
C SER A 507 19.44 27.71 -25.80
N MET A 508 20.08 28.78 -25.31
CA MET A 508 19.46 29.78 -24.45
C MET A 508 19.17 31.05 -25.24
N ALA A 509 17.92 31.51 -25.22
CA ALA A 509 17.56 32.81 -25.78
C ALA A 509 18.32 33.95 -25.07
N SER A 510 18.73 34.99 -25.81
CA SER A 510 19.46 36.13 -25.25
C SER A 510 18.69 36.87 -24.15
N SER A 511 17.36 36.92 -24.24
CA SER A 511 16.52 37.49 -23.19
C SER A 511 16.56 36.67 -21.90
N THR A 512 16.73 35.36 -21.98
CA THR A 512 16.86 34.47 -20.82
C THR A 512 18.20 34.65 -20.13
N SER A 513 19.31 34.77 -20.87
CA SER A 513 20.63 35.02 -20.24
C SER A 513 20.67 36.36 -19.50
N VAL A 514 20.04 37.40 -20.06
CA VAL A 514 19.88 38.70 -19.39
C VAL A 514 19.04 38.58 -18.11
N LYS A 515 17.94 37.81 -18.14
CA LYS A 515 17.13 37.55 -16.93
C LYS A 515 17.91 36.80 -15.86
N HIS A 516 18.67 35.78 -16.24
CA HIS A 516 19.52 35.02 -15.31
C HIS A 516 20.58 35.90 -14.67
N ARG A 517 21.25 36.74 -15.47
CA ARG A 517 22.22 37.72 -14.97
C ARG A 517 21.59 38.69 -13.97
N ARG A 518 20.46 39.30 -14.32
CA ARG A 518 19.74 40.22 -13.42
C ARG A 518 19.31 39.54 -12.11
N THR A 519 18.89 38.27 -12.19
CA THR A 519 18.50 37.51 -10.99
C THR A 519 19.66 37.42 -9.99
N VAL A 520 20.88 37.14 -10.47
CA VAL A 520 22.08 37.11 -9.62
C VAL A 520 22.40 38.51 -9.08
N GLU A 521 22.43 39.53 -9.93
CA GLU A 521 22.72 40.92 -9.54
C GLU A 521 21.72 41.46 -8.50
N ASP A 522 20.42 41.21 -8.67
CA ASP A 522 19.36 41.61 -7.74
C ASP A 522 19.50 40.91 -6.38
N LEU A 523 19.89 39.64 -6.36
CA LEU A 523 20.15 38.89 -5.13
C LEU A 523 21.36 39.46 -4.36
N LEU A 524 22.45 39.83 -5.07
CA LEU A 524 23.63 40.44 -4.46
C LEU A 524 23.29 41.79 -3.81
N MET A 525 22.56 42.66 -4.53
CA MET A 525 22.11 43.95 -3.99
C MET A 525 21.23 43.76 -2.76
N LYS A 526 20.29 42.81 -2.80
CA LYS A 526 19.44 42.47 -1.65
C LYS A 526 20.23 41.96 -0.45
N ALA A 527 21.35 41.28 -0.68
CA ALA A 527 22.23 40.74 0.35
C ALA A 527 23.31 41.74 0.82
N LYS A 528 23.24 43.02 0.42
CA LYS A 528 24.22 44.06 0.74
C LYS A 528 25.64 43.73 0.29
N ILE A 529 25.77 43.01 -0.83
CA ILE A 529 27.05 42.78 -1.48
C ILE A 529 27.24 43.88 -2.53
N ASN A 530 28.33 44.64 -2.41
CA ASN A 530 28.78 45.55 -3.44
C ASN A 530 29.34 44.72 -4.61
N ALA A 531 28.75 44.90 -5.79
CA ALA A 531 29.11 44.21 -7.01
C ALA A 531 29.54 45.19 -8.13
N ASP A 532 29.95 46.41 -7.76
CA ASP A 532 30.37 47.46 -8.71
C ASP A 532 31.70 47.14 -9.39
N SER A 533 32.54 46.29 -8.78
CA SER A 533 33.82 45.86 -9.33
C SER A 533 33.63 44.78 -10.41
N VAL A 534 33.35 45.24 -11.62
CA VAL A 534 33.23 44.37 -12.81
C VAL A 534 34.63 43.95 -13.28
N THR A 535 34.83 42.64 -13.45
CA THR A 535 36.09 42.07 -13.95
C THR A 535 35.84 41.29 -15.24
N ALA A 536 36.80 41.30 -16.17
CA ALA A 536 36.70 40.56 -17.43
C ALA A 536 37.63 39.34 -17.45
N LEU A 537 37.09 38.13 -17.63
CA LEU A 537 37.89 36.97 -18.04
C LEU A 537 38.14 37.09 -19.55
N LEU A 538 39.41 37.09 -19.95
CA LEU A 538 39.85 37.14 -21.34
C LEU A 538 40.30 35.76 -21.79
N PHE A 539 39.94 35.39 -23.01
CA PHE A 539 40.29 34.11 -23.61
C PHE A 539 41.08 34.29 -24.91
N GLU A 540 42.02 33.40 -25.16
CA GLU A 540 42.73 33.27 -26.43
C GLU A 540 42.30 31.97 -27.12
N LYS A 541 42.00 32.04 -28.42
CA LYS A 541 41.69 30.83 -29.18
C LYS A 541 42.97 30.03 -29.40
N PRO A 542 42.94 28.70 -29.23
CA PRO A 542 44.08 27.89 -29.59
C PRO A 542 44.34 28.03 -31.10
N ALA A 543 45.60 27.95 -31.52
CA ALA A 543 46.02 28.20 -32.90
C ALA A 543 45.32 27.30 -33.93
N ASP A 544 44.80 26.15 -33.49
CA ASP A 544 44.07 25.17 -34.27
C ASP A 544 42.55 25.21 -34.05
N ALA A 545 42.02 26.24 -33.39
CA ALA A 545 40.58 26.48 -33.31
C ALA A 545 40.01 26.69 -34.71
N SER A 546 38.88 26.04 -35.01
CA SER A 546 38.17 26.24 -36.27
C SER A 546 37.80 27.72 -36.43
N ALA A 547 37.94 28.26 -37.64
CA ALA A 547 37.41 29.59 -37.99
C ALA A 547 35.89 29.72 -37.72
N SER A 548 35.18 28.59 -37.63
CA SER A 548 33.76 28.52 -37.28
C SER A 548 33.47 28.65 -35.77
N ASP A 549 34.48 28.64 -34.90
CA ASP A 549 34.30 28.81 -33.46
C ASP A 549 33.91 30.25 -33.13
N LYS A 550 32.62 30.45 -32.85
CA LYS A 550 32.01 31.75 -32.51
C LYS A 550 31.88 32.00 -31.00
N ARG A 551 32.55 31.22 -30.16
CA ARG A 551 32.52 31.44 -28.70
C ARG A 551 33.11 32.80 -28.35
N SER A 552 32.53 33.45 -27.34
CA SER A 552 33.00 34.75 -26.84
C SER A 552 34.41 34.62 -26.27
N LEU A 553 35.27 35.58 -26.60
CA LEU A 553 36.63 35.68 -26.03
C LEU A 553 36.69 36.50 -24.75
N THR A 554 35.53 36.95 -24.28
CA THR A 554 35.41 37.66 -23.02
C THR A 554 34.22 37.14 -22.23
N GLN A 555 34.37 37.09 -20.91
CA GLN A 555 33.27 36.86 -19.99
C GLN A 555 33.30 37.88 -18.86
N THR A 556 32.16 38.51 -18.63
CA THR A 556 31.95 39.41 -17.50
C THR A 556 31.83 38.61 -16.21
N CYS A 557 32.59 39.02 -15.21
CA CYS A 557 32.56 38.53 -13.84
C CYS A 557 32.37 39.71 -12.89
N LEU A 558 31.97 39.41 -11.65
CA LEU A 558 31.87 40.39 -10.57
C LEU A 558 32.89 40.01 -9.51
N THR A 559 33.60 41.02 -9.01
CA THR A 559 34.35 40.93 -7.76
C THR A 559 33.50 41.59 -6.69
N CYS A 560 33.18 40.84 -5.65
CA CYS A 560 32.16 41.16 -4.69
C CYS A 560 32.77 41.42 -3.31
N LEU A 561 32.35 42.51 -2.68
CA LEU A 561 32.71 42.88 -1.32
C LEU A 561 31.45 43.10 -0.50
N PHE A 562 31.49 42.84 0.80
CA PHE A 562 30.38 43.22 1.65
C PHE A 562 30.33 44.74 1.79
N SER A 563 29.15 45.36 1.62
CA SER A 563 29.02 46.82 1.58
C SER A 563 29.36 47.53 2.89
N GLY A 564 29.56 46.78 3.98
CA GLY A 564 29.98 47.31 5.28
C GLY A 564 31.48 47.57 5.42
N PHE A 565 32.29 47.22 4.41
CA PHE A 565 33.73 47.44 4.43
C PHE A 565 34.14 48.45 3.35
N ASP A 566 34.79 49.54 3.76
CA ASP A 566 35.24 50.60 2.85
C ASP A 566 36.55 50.25 2.11
N ALA A 567 37.34 49.32 2.68
CA ALA A 567 38.62 48.90 2.13
C ALA A 567 38.82 47.39 2.29
N THR A 568 39.46 46.78 1.30
CA THR A 568 39.87 45.37 1.34
C THR A 568 41.36 45.23 1.03
N SER A 569 42.01 44.30 1.71
CA SER A 569 43.39 43.90 1.41
C SER A 569 43.55 43.37 -0.02
N TRP A 570 42.46 42.89 -0.62
CA TRP A 570 42.43 42.39 -1.99
C TRP A 570 42.65 43.46 -3.05
N THR A 571 42.62 44.76 -2.71
CA THR A 571 42.98 45.84 -3.65
C THR A 571 44.43 45.75 -4.17
N ALA A 572 45.30 45.00 -3.47
CA ALA A 572 46.63 44.66 -3.94
C ALA A 572 46.64 43.58 -5.04
N SER A 573 45.57 42.78 -5.17
CA SER A 573 45.44 41.76 -6.20
C SER A 573 45.39 42.39 -7.59
N ARG A 574 46.13 41.80 -8.51
CA ARG A 574 46.17 42.22 -9.91
C ARG A 574 44.79 42.25 -10.56
N VAL A 575 43.88 41.35 -10.17
CA VAL A 575 42.51 41.28 -10.69
C VAL A 575 41.74 42.58 -10.45
N LEU A 576 41.86 43.14 -9.25
CA LEU A 576 41.19 44.37 -8.85
C LEU A 576 41.87 45.62 -9.41
N GLN A 577 43.19 45.56 -9.66
CA GLN A 577 43.93 46.66 -10.27
C GLN A 577 43.69 46.79 -11.78
N GLU A 578 43.65 45.66 -12.49
CA GLU A 578 43.48 45.67 -13.95
C GLU A 578 42.03 45.50 -14.41
N CYS A 579 41.11 45.13 -13.51
CA CYS A 579 39.72 44.75 -13.81
C CYS A 579 39.61 43.67 -14.91
N ARG A 580 40.64 42.84 -15.07
CA ARG A 580 40.69 41.76 -16.06
C ARG A 580 41.61 40.62 -15.60
N MET A 581 41.37 39.44 -16.14
CA MET A 581 42.17 38.23 -15.91
C MET A 581 42.42 37.54 -17.25
N GLY A 582 43.63 37.03 -17.47
CA GLY A 582 44.02 36.35 -18.71
C GLY A 582 44.89 37.22 -19.64
N PRO A 583 45.01 36.86 -20.93
CA PRO A 583 44.21 35.86 -21.63
C PRO A 583 44.49 34.42 -21.18
N PHE A 584 43.44 33.60 -21.09
CA PHE A 584 43.52 32.17 -20.80
C PHE A 584 43.23 31.35 -22.06
N PRO A 585 43.84 30.17 -22.22
CA PRO A 585 43.57 29.32 -23.37
C PRO A 585 42.11 28.85 -23.38
N LEU A 586 41.40 29.10 -24.47
CA LEU A 586 40.05 28.60 -24.68
C LEU A 586 40.11 27.11 -25.02
N LEU A 587 39.71 26.24 -24.09
CA LEU A 587 39.68 24.80 -24.34
C LEU A 587 38.80 24.45 -25.55
N LYS A 588 39.23 23.45 -26.34
CA LYS A 588 38.41 22.94 -27.43
C LYS A 588 37.22 22.20 -26.85
N VAL A 589 36.10 22.24 -27.57
CA VAL A 589 34.87 21.52 -27.17
C VAL A 589 35.11 20.01 -27.02
N ALA A 590 35.99 19.44 -27.84
CA ALA A 590 36.37 18.03 -27.76
C ALA A 590 37.12 17.65 -26.47
N ASP A 591 37.75 18.63 -25.81
CA ASP A 591 38.54 18.43 -24.61
C ASP A 591 37.70 18.67 -23.34
N PHE A 592 36.41 18.98 -23.48
CA PHE A 592 35.51 19.13 -22.33
C PHE A 592 35.22 17.76 -21.72
N LEU A 593 35.51 17.63 -20.42
CA LEU A 593 35.09 16.48 -19.62
C LEU A 593 33.57 16.52 -19.48
N GLY A 594 32.82 15.85 -20.36
CA GLY A 594 31.35 15.82 -20.38
C GLY A 594 30.70 16.79 -21.39
N TYR A 595 29.60 16.35 -22.02
CA TYR A 595 28.98 16.92 -23.23
C TYR A 595 28.20 18.26 -23.02
N GLU A 596 28.86 19.35 -22.59
CA GLU A 596 28.23 20.70 -22.58
C GLU A 596 29.15 21.77 -23.16
N ASN A 597 28.68 22.47 -24.20
CA ASN A 597 29.46 23.40 -25.05
C ASN A 597 29.90 24.73 -24.37
N SER A 598 29.72 24.91 -23.07
CA SER A 598 30.02 26.16 -22.33
C SER A 598 31.06 26.00 -21.22
N ARG A 599 31.86 24.93 -21.24
CA ARG A 599 32.86 24.64 -20.19
C ARG A 599 34.16 25.37 -20.45
N LYS A 600 34.96 25.55 -19.40
CA LYS A 600 36.21 26.31 -19.46
C LYS A 600 37.42 25.53 -18.99
N GLY A 601 37.19 24.49 -18.18
CA GLY A 601 38.16 23.48 -17.73
C GLY A 601 39.10 23.96 -16.63
N VAL A 602 39.84 22.98 -16.10
CA VAL A 602 40.74 23.16 -14.95
C VAL A 602 41.84 24.22 -15.18
N PRO A 603 42.52 24.30 -16.35
CA PRO A 603 43.58 25.29 -16.56
C PRO A 603 43.12 26.75 -16.46
N LEU A 604 41.88 27.05 -16.86
CA LEU A 604 41.33 28.39 -16.64
C LEU A 604 41.22 28.66 -15.14
N HIS A 605 40.63 27.73 -14.40
CA HIS A 605 40.33 27.91 -12.98
C HIS A 605 41.62 28.03 -12.15
N GLU A 606 42.68 27.32 -12.53
CA GLU A 606 44.04 27.52 -12.00
C GLU A 606 44.51 28.95 -12.28
N GLY A 607 44.41 29.41 -13.53
CA GLY A 607 44.78 30.76 -13.93
C GLY A 607 43.99 31.87 -13.21
N ILE A 608 42.72 31.63 -12.87
CA ILE A 608 41.92 32.55 -12.05
C ILE A 608 42.49 32.63 -10.63
N LEU A 609 42.79 31.48 -10.02
CA LEU A 609 43.41 31.45 -8.68
C LEU A 609 44.77 32.13 -8.68
N ASP A 610 45.60 31.89 -9.71
CA ASP A 610 46.87 32.60 -9.91
C ASP A 610 46.69 34.12 -10.00
N ALA A 611 45.76 34.57 -10.82
CA ALA A 611 45.52 36.00 -11.01
C ALA A 611 45.12 36.70 -9.69
N PHE A 612 44.30 36.04 -8.86
CA PHE A 612 43.92 36.58 -7.55
C PHE A 612 45.09 36.64 -6.57
N MET A 613 45.97 35.64 -6.59
CA MET A 613 47.14 35.60 -5.71
C MET A 613 48.28 36.51 -6.18
N ASP A 614 48.34 36.83 -7.47
CA ASP A 614 49.31 37.74 -8.06
C ASP A 614 49.13 39.17 -7.46
N GLY A 615 50.22 39.70 -6.90
CA GLY A 615 50.25 41.01 -6.24
C GLY A 615 49.88 41.03 -4.74
N MET A 616 49.34 39.94 -4.18
CA MET A 616 48.90 39.93 -2.77
C MET A 616 50.04 39.87 -1.74
N GLY A 617 51.22 39.35 -2.12
CA GLY A 617 52.39 39.34 -1.24
C GLY A 617 52.25 38.48 0.03
N PHE A 618 51.53 37.35 -0.05
CA PHE A 618 51.30 36.46 1.10
C PHE A 618 52.60 36.06 1.82
N GLY A 619 52.66 36.31 3.13
CA GLY A 619 53.72 35.84 4.00
C GLY A 619 53.60 34.34 4.32
N GLU A 620 54.67 33.74 4.86
CA GLU A 620 54.70 32.31 5.22
C GLU A 620 53.61 31.91 6.24
N THR A 621 53.17 32.88 7.05
CA THR A 621 52.15 32.72 8.08
C THR A 621 50.72 32.94 7.58
N ASP A 622 50.56 33.51 6.40
CA ASP A 622 49.24 33.81 5.87
C ASP A 622 48.53 32.52 5.46
N ARG A 623 47.20 32.60 5.45
CA ARG A 623 46.33 31.50 5.06
C ARG A 623 45.29 32.02 4.08
N LEU A 624 45.20 31.39 2.93
CA LEU A 624 44.17 31.65 1.93
C LEU A 624 43.16 30.51 1.98
N VAL A 625 41.90 30.78 2.32
CA VAL A 625 40.83 29.80 2.28
C VAL A 625 39.98 30.06 1.04
N ILE A 626 39.92 29.10 0.13
CA ILE A 626 39.04 29.12 -1.03
C ILE A 626 37.73 28.44 -0.64
N VAL A 627 36.61 29.13 -0.80
CA VAL A 627 35.28 28.59 -0.54
C VAL A 627 34.48 28.54 -1.83
N ASP A 628 34.25 27.35 -2.38
CA ASP A 628 33.50 27.13 -3.62
C ASP A 628 32.03 26.85 -3.30
N LEU A 629 31.21 27.90 -3.42
CA LEU A 629 29.82 27.92 -2.98
C LEU A 629 28.84 27.38 -4.02
N CYS A 630 29.23 27.45 -5.29
CA CYS A 630 28.43 26.97 -6.41
C CYS A 630 29.34 26.26 -7.41
N PRO A 631 29.86 25.08 -7.06
CA PRO A 631 30.71 24.32 -7.97
C PRO A 631 29.90 23.95 -9.20
N ASN A 632 30.48 24.22 -10.37
CA ASN A 632 29.95 23.69 -11.60
C ASN A 632 29.96 22.15 -11.57
N ARG A 633 29.26 21.51 -12.51
CA ARG A 633 29.08 20.04 -12.53
C ARG A 633 30.38 19.23 -12.40
N GLN A 634 31.53 19.79 -12.76
CA GLN A 634 32.83 19.10 -12.73
C GLN A 634 33.75 19.58 -11.59
N ALA A 635 33.25 20.48 -10.73
CA ALA A 635 33.96 21.20 -9.68
C ALA A 635 35.35 21.66 -10.14
N GLU A 636 35.41 22.40 -11.25
CA GLU A 636 36.68 22.80 -11.88
C GLU A 636 37.58 23.61 -10.94
N PHE A 637 37.02 24.46 -10.07
CA PHE A 637 37.75 25.15 -9.00
C PHE A 637 38.32 24.19 -7.95
N ALA A 638 37.59 23.15 -7.56
CA ALA A 638 38.09 22.12 -6.64
C ALA A 638 39.32 21.43 -7.22
N ARG A 639 39.25 21.03 -8.49
CA ARG A 639 40.37 20.38 -9.20
C ARG A 639 41.57 21.30 -9.31
N ALA A 640 41.35 22.56 -9.69
CA ALA A 640 42.40 23.58 -9.76
C ALA A 640 43.08 23.82 -8.41
N ALA A 641 42.29 23.95 -7.35
CA ALA A 641 42.81 24.14 -6.00
C ALA A 641 43.62 22.93 -5.53
N VAL A 642 43.12 21.70 -5.75
CA VAL A 642 43.84 20.47 -5.40
C VAL A 642 45.13 20.32 -6.18
N ASN A 643 45.11 20.51 -7.51
CA ASN A 643 46.31 20.44 -8.34
C ASN A 643 47.40 21.40 -7.81
N LYS A 644 47.02 22.63 -7.48
CA LYS A 644 47.95 23.63 -6.97
C LYS A 644 48.46 23.35 -5.56
N MET A 645 47.62 22.79 -4.68
CA MET A 645 48.08 22.31 -3.37
C MET A 645 49.09 21.15 -3.52
N ILE A 646 48.87 20.27 -4.50
CA ILE A 646 49.77 19.15 -4.82
C ILE A 646 51.10 19.66 -5.40
N GLU A 647 51.06 20.57 -6.38
CA GLU A 647 52.24 21.17 -7.03
C GLU A 647 53.14 21.90 -6.05
N THR A 648 52.56 22.50 -5.01
CA THR A 648 53.29 23.20 -3.95
C THR A 648 53.72 22.30 -2.79
N GLU A 649 53.54 20.97 -2.92
CA GLU A 649 53.82 19.99 -1.86
C GLU A 649 53.11 20.32 -0.53
N GLY A 650 51.92 20.93 -0.58
CA GLY A 650 51.18 21.37 0.61
C GLY A 650 51.79 22.58 1.33
N LYS A 651 52.88 23.17 0.80
CA LYS A 651 53.51 24.39 1.34
C LYS A 651 52.73 25.65 1.00
N SER A 652 51.73 25.55 0.12
CA SER A 652 50.83 26.67 -0.15
C SER A 652 50.08 27.09 1.12
N CYS A 653 49.94 28.40 1.29
CA CYS A 653 49.04 29.00 2.28
C CYS A 653 47.56 28.67 2.02
N MET A 654 47.26 28.02 0.89
CA MET A 654 45.91 27.73 0.42
C MET A 654 45.25 26.55 1.14
N ARG A 655 43.95 26.68 1.40
CA ARG A 655 43.03 25.66 1.89
C ARG A 655 41.77 25.74 1.03
N TYR A 656 41.17 24.60 0.69
CA TYR A 656 39.96 24.56 -0.14
C TYR A 656 38.79 23.97 0.63
N VAL A 657 37.62 24.60 0.52
CA VAL A 657 36.34 24.15 1.06
C VAL A 657 35.32 24.23 -0.07
N GLY A 658 34.65 23.13 -0.41
CA GLY A 658 33.69 23.08 -1.51
C GLY A 658 32.38 22.41 -1.11
N LEU A 659 31.26 22.96 -1.60
CA LEU A 659 29.92 22.40 -1.39
C LEU A 659 29.55 21.44 -2.53
N PHE A 660 29.90 20.16 -2.37
CA PHE A 660 29.58 19.13 -3.37
C PHE A 660 28.11 18.70 -3.30
N ARG A 661 27.50 18.53 -4.49
CA ARG A 661 26.14 18.00 -4.63
C ARG A 661 26.18 16.49 -4.90
N PRO A 662 25.07 15.75 -4.74
CA PRO A 662 25.03 14.32 -5.03
C PRO A 662 25.52 13.97 -6.44
N GLU A 663 25.25 14.82 -7.44
CA GLU A 663 25.73 14.62 -8.81
C GLU A 663 27.25 14.81 -9.01
N HIS A 664 27.98 15.24 -7.98
CA HIS A 664 29.45 15.40 -8.01
C HIS A 664 30.18 14.22 -7.36
N ALA A 665 29.51 13.08 -7.12
CA ALA A 665 30.12 11.91 -6.48
C ALA A 665 31.35 11.37 -7.23
N ASP A 666 31.34 11.42 -8.56
CA ASP A 666 32.46 11.06 -9.42
C ASP A 666 33.66 12.01 -9.27
N VAL A 667 33.39 13.32 -9.21
CA VAL A 667 34.41 14.35 -8.98
C VAL A 667 35.01 14.20 -7.59
N LYS A 668 34.18 13.93 -6.57
CA LYS A 668 34.61 13.68 -5.19
C LYS A 668 35.56 12.49 -5.11
N ALA A 669 35.23 11.39 -5.80
CA ALA A 669 36.07 10.20 -5.88
C ALA A 669 37.41 10.49 -6.59
N ASP A 670 37.39 11.22 -7.71
CA ASP A 670 38.61 11.61 -8.44
C ASP A 670 39.53 12.49 -7.59
N LEU A 671 38.99 13.53 -6.94
CA LEU A 671 39.75 14.42 -6.07
C LEU A 671 40.37 13.65 -4.90
N SER A 672 39.60 12.78 -4.26
CA SER A 672 40.08 11.94 -3.17
C SER A 672 41.22 11.03 -3.65
N GLY A 673 41.04 10.37 -4.80
CA GLY A 673 42.08 9.53 -5.41
C GLY A 673 43.39 10.28 -5.70
N LYS A 674 43.30 11.51 -6.23
CA LYS A 674 44.47 12.38 -6.45
C LYS A 674 45.17 12.75 -5.15
N ILE A 675 44.40 13.14 -4.12
CA ILE A 675 44.94 13.52 -2.81
C ILE A 675 45.63 12.32 -2.16
N TYR A 676 45.02 11.14 -2.17
CA TYR A 676 45.64 9.94 -1.61
C TYR A 676 46.88 9.51 -2.39
N SER A 677 46.84 9.54 -3.72
CA SER A 677 48.00 9.22 -4.55
C SER A 677 49.17 10.17 -4.27
N TRP A 678 48.89 11.46 -4.08
CA TRP A 678 49.90 12.44 -3.70
C TRP A 678 50.40 12.20 -2.27
N TRP A 679 49.51 11.99 -1.31
CA TRP A 679 49.87 11.70 0.08
C TRP A 679 50.78 10.47 0.16
N ASP A 680 50.38 9.36 -0.46
CA ASP A 680 51.14 8.11 -0.47
C ASP A 680 52.51 8.19 -1.14
N SER A 681 52.72 9.20 -2.00
CA SER A 681 54.01 9.48 -2.64
C SER A 681 54.81 10.60 -1.96
N SER A 682 54.19 11.33 -1.03
CA SER A 682 54.83 12.43 -0.30
C SER A 682 55.83 11.90 0.72
N SER A 683 56.95 12.60 0.87
CA SER A 683 57.94 12.33 1.92
C SER A 683 57.39 12.59 3.33
N ALA A 684 56.28 13.33 3.45
CA ALA A 684 55.60 13.57 4.71
C ALA A 684 54.68 12.41 5.13
N ALA A 685 54.35 11.47 4.22
CA ALA A 685 53.53 10.34 4.61
C ALA A 685 54.28 9.42 5.57
N PRO A 686 53.62 8.95 6.65
CA PRO A 686 54.24 8.02 7.58
C PRO A 686 54.65 6.75 6.84
N ALA A 687 55.78 6.16 7.25
CA ALA A 687 56.26 4.91 6.67
C ALA A 687 55.14 3.85 6.63
N LYS A 688 54.95 3.20 5.46
CA LYS A 688 53.90 2.18 5.22
C LYS A 688 53.92 1.01 6.23
N ARG A 689 55.02 0.85 6.98
CA ARG A 689 55.10 0.08 8.22
C ARG A 689 55.76 0.96 9.28
N ARG A 690 55.10 1.14 10.43
CA ARG A 690 55.73 1.75 11.61
C ARG A 690 56.79 0.78 12.14
N THR A 691 58.06 1.18 12.16
CA THR A 691 59.01 0.68 13.16
C THR A 691 58.53 1.16 14.51
N ARG A 692 58.54 0.24 15.47
CA ARG A 692 58.11 0.48 16.85
C ARG A 692 59.27 1.17 17.55
N ASP A 693 59.43 2.47 17.31
CA ASP A 693 60.50 3.24 17.89
C ASP A 693 60.05 3.90 19.20
N ASP A 694 60.96 3.79 20.17
CA ASP A 694 60.82 4.12 21.56
C ASP A 694 60.42 5.58 21.78
N VAL A 695 59.41 5.76 22.62
CA VAL A 695 58.81 7.06 22.95
C VAL A 695 59.75 7.85 23.85
N ASP A 696 60.04 9.06 23.38
CA ASP A 696 60.67 10.18 24.06
C ASP A 696 60.14 10.37 25.50
N LEU A 697 61.02 10.24 26.49
CA LEU A 697 60.67 9.97 27.90
C LEU A 697 60.30 11.21 28.74
N ASP A 698 60.38 12.45 28.24
CA ASP A 698 60.39 13.62 29.14
C ASP A 698 59.23 14.62 29.03
N ALA A 699 58.16 14.33 28.28
CA ALA A 699 56.97 15.22 28.22
C ALA A 699 55.61 14.51 28.24
N VAL A 700 55.51 13.32 28.85
CA VAL A 700 54.25 12.56 28.89
C VAL A 700 53.23 13.29 29.77
N ALA A 701 52.26 14.00 29.20
CA ALA A 701 51.06 14.44 29.92
C ALA A 701 50.46 13.20 30.62
N VAL A 702 50.13 13.27 31.92
CA VAL A 702 49.45 12.13 32.55
C VAL A 702 48.11 12.04 31.85
N PRO A 703 47.84 10.95 31.11
CA PRO A 703 46.57 10.80 30.44
C PRO A 703 45.54 10.49 31.51
N LEU A 704 44.97 11.53 32.12
CA LEU A 704 43.77 11.39 32.92
C LEU A 704 42.62 11.14 31.96
N GLN A 705 41.87 10.09 32.21
CA GLN A 705 40.84 9.61 31.29
C GLN A 705 39.48 10.22 31.61
N ILE A 706 39.22 10.57 32.88
CA ILE A 706 37.92 11.05 33.32
C ILE A 706 38.00 12.24 34.29
N LEU A 707 39.04 12.33 35.10
CA LEU A 707 39.29 13.49 35.95
C LEU A 707 40.03 14.57 35.15
N SER A 708 39.78 15.84 35.47
CA SER A 708 40.38 16.96 34.76
C SER A 708 41.42 17.68 35.62
N LEU A 709 42.37 18.36 34.97
CA LEU A 709 43.27 19.29 35.65
C LEU A 709 42.85 20.73 35.33
N GLN A 710 42.52 21.53 36.35
CA GLN A 710 42.33 22.97 36.22
C GLN A 710 43.50 23.68 36.91
N GLY A 711 44.36 24.34 36.13
CA GLY A 711 45.50 25.07 36.69
C GLY A 711 46.41 24.18 37.54
N SER A 712 46.74 22.99 37.03
CA SER A 712 47.53 21.91 37.68
C SER A 712 46.93 21.25 38.92
N LYS A 713 45.72 21.65 39.33
CA LYS A 713 44.99 20.96 40.39
C LYS A 713 43.97 20.02 39.78
N PRO A 714 43.84 18.79 40.28
CA PRO A 714 42.77 17.91 39.85
C PRO A 714 41.42 18.49 40.29
N VAL A 715 40.45 18.42 39.38
CA VAL A 715 39.08 18.89 39.55
C VAL A 715 38.12 17.80 39.12
N TRP A 716 37.12 17.53 39.97
CA TRP A 716 35.99 16.69 39.66
C TRP A 716 35.09 17.40 38.63
N PRO A 717 34.92 16.88 37.40
CA PRO A 717 34.05 17.50 36.41
C PRO A 717 32.59 17.47 36.87
N SER A 718 31.88 18.60 36.76
CA SER A 718 30.44 18.67 37.06
C SER A 718 29.61 17.75 36.16
N SER A 719 30.08 17.50 34.94
CA SER A 719 29.45 16.55 34.00
C SER A 719 29.40 15.11 34.50
N LEU A 720 30.23 14.73 35.50
CA LEU A 720 30.09 13.44 36.17
C LEU A 720 28.94 13.47 37.17
N GLU A 721 28.74 14.57 37.90
CA GLU A 721 27.66 14.67 38.90
C GLU A 721 26.28 14.48 38.26
N ASP A 722 26.09 14.99 37.04
CA ASP A 722 24.84 14.87 36.29
C ASP A 722 24.75 13.63 35.40
N LYS A 723 25.74 12.72 35.44
CA LYS A 723 25.83 11.58 34.50
C LYS A 723 24.73 10.54 34.72
N PHE A 724 24.24 10.42 35.95
CA PHE A 724 23.14 9.54 36.32
C PHE A 724 21.99 10.37 36.91
N PRO A 725 20.72 10.06 36.63
CA PRO A 725 19.59 10.79 37.20
C PRO A 725 19.64 10.83 38.74
N ALA A 726 19.29 11.97 39.33
CA ALA A 726 19.27 12.13 40.78
C ALA A 726 18.34 11.10 41.44
N GLY A 727 18.82 10.41 42.48
CA GLY A 727 18.07 9.42 43.24
C GLY A 727 18.26 7.96 42.80
N THR A 728 18.98 7.68 41.70
CA THR A 728 19.34 6.30 41.33
C THR A 728 20.50 5.77 42.20
N PRO A 729 20.63 4.44 42.38
CA PRO A 729 21.74 3.87 43.16
C PRO A 729 23.11 4.17 42.55
N GLU A 730 23.20 4.31 41.21
CA GLU A 730 24.43 4.67 40.51
C GLU A 730 24.87 6.10 40.84
N HIS A 731 23.93 7.05 40.86
CA HIS A 731 24.19 8.44 41.27
C HIS A 731 24.68 8.51 42.73
N ALA A 732 24.06 7.74 43.64
CA ALA A 732 24.50 7.67 45.03
C ALA A 732 25.95 7.14 45.16
N LYS A 733 26.33 6.13 44.37
CA LYS A 733 27.70 5.60 44.36
C LYS A 733 28.70 6.59 43.77
N LEU A 734 28.31 7.33 42.72
CA LEU A 734 29.16 8.36 42.12
C LEU A 734 29.40 9.54 43.07
N LEU A 735 28.40 9.93 43.86
CA LEU A 735 28.56 10.93 44.92
C LEU A 735 29.54 10.50 46.01
N LEU A 736 29.58 9.21 46.36
CA LEU A 736 30.58 8.68 47.30
C LEU A 736 32.00 8.81 46.74
N LEU A 737 32.21 8.46 45.46
CA LEU A 737 33.51 8.64 44.79
C LEU A 737 33.95 10.11 44.74
N ASN A 738 33.01 11.03 44.50
CA ASN A 738 33.28 12.47 44.54
C ASN A 738 33.70 12.93 45.95
N GLN A 739 33.02 12.45 47.00
CA GLN A 739 33.41 12.74 48.38
C GLN A 739 34.82 12.23 48.73
N GLU A 740 35.18 11.02 48.26
CA GLU A 740 36.53 10.48 48.42
C GLU A 740 37.58 11.32 47.67
N PHE A 741 37.29 11.69 46.42
CA PHE A 741 38.13 12.58 45.63
C PHE A 741 38.38 13.92 46.34
N LEU A 742 37.32 14.57 46.81
CA LEU A 742 37.40 15.89 47.46
C LEU A 742 38.10 15.84 48.83
N LYS A 743 38.06 14.70 49.51
CA LYS A 743 38.81 14.48 50.76
C LYS A 743 40.31 14.50 50.52
N GLU A 744 40.75 13.99 49.37
CA GLU A 744 42.17 13.91 49.01
C GLU A 744 42.67 15.15 48.26
N PHE A 745 41.82 15.76 47.44
CA PHE A 745 42.10 16.99 46.69
C PHE A 745 41.07 18.06 47.06
N PRO A 746 41.27 18.79 48.18
CA PRO A 746 40.29 19.75 48.67
C PRO A 746 39.99 20.83 47.64
N LYS A 747 38.70 21.22 47.53
CA LYS A 747 38.29 22.35 46.67
C LYS A 747 39.16 23.57 47.01
N PRO A 748 39.78 24.24 46.01
CA PRO A 748 40.51 25.47 46.26
C PRO A 748 39.60 26.47 46.99
N ARG A 749 40.12 27.07 48.07
CA ARG A 749 39.39 28.09 48.83
C ARG A 749 38.99 29.22 47.87
N ALA A 750 37.68 29.42 47.69
CA ALA A 750 37.14 30.33 46.69
C ALA A 750 37.64 31.77 46.93
N LEU A 751 38.62 32.20 46.14
CA LEU A 751 38.83 33.61 45.85
C LEU A 751 37.74 33.98 44.84
N SER A 752 36.96 35.00 45.19
CA SER A 752 35.84 35.54 44.40
C SER A 752 36.28 35.82 42.96
N GLN A 753 35.93 34.93 42.03
CA GLN A 753 36.14 35.12 40.60
C GLN A 753 34.95 34.60 39.79
N VAL A 754 34.30 35.59 39.17
CA VAL A 754 33.71 35.64 37.83
C VAL A 754 33.93 34.39 36.97
N GLY A 755 32.81 33.84 36.51
CA GLY A 755 32.65 32.49 35.98
C GLY A 755 33.39 32.18 34.68
N ARG A 756 34.02 31.00 34.69
CA ARG A 756 34.55 30.25 33.55
C ARG A 756 34.24 28.78 33.81
N GLN A 757 33.47 28.11 32.94
CA GLN A 757 33.32 26.66 32.96
C GLN A 757 33.81 26.06 31.64
N ALA A 758 34.39 24.85 31.70
CA ALA A 758 35.07 24.16 30.60
C ALA A 758 34.42 22.80 30.34
N SER A 759 34.11 22.54 29.07
CA SER A 759 33.57 21.28 28.57
C SER A 759 34.68 20.48 27.86
N SER A 760 34.75 19.19 28.16
CA SER A 760 35.78 18.22 27.76
C SER A 760 35.20 17.18 26.80
N VAL A 761 35.91 16.90 25.71
CA VAL A 761 35.62 15.86 24.71
C VAL A 761 36.66 14.74 24.84
N SER A 762 36.22 13.47 24.90
CA SER A 762 37.09 12.28 25.00
C SER A 762 37.09 11.49 23.69
N GLN A 763 38.27 11.32 23.07
CA GLN A 763 38.50 10.48 21.89
C GLN A 763 38.99 9.08 22.30
N LEU A 764 38.43 8.04 21.68
CA LEU A 764 38.90 6.65 21.76
C LEU A 764 39.48 6.23 20.41
N THR A 765 40.60 5.50 20.48
CA THR A 765 41.54 5.25 19.40
C THR A 765 41.08 4.08 18.51
N GLN A 766 40.61 4.37 17.29
CA GLN A 766 40.36 3.37 16.24
C GLN A 766 41.33 3.59 15.07
N ARG A 767 41.77 2.51 14.43
CA ARG A 767 42.73 2.52 13.30
C ARG A 767 42.21 3.42 12.16
N LEU A 768 43.06 4.36 11.71
CA LEU A 768 42.82 5.23 10.54
C LEU A 768 42.65 4.39 9.26
N ALA A 769 41.40 4.11 8.88
CA ALA A 769 40.99 4.09 7.48
C ALA A 769 40.70 5.56 7.14
N ALA A 770 41.65 6.25 6.54
CA ALA A 770 41.48 7.66 6.18
C ALA A 770 40.54 7.72 4.97
N GLU A 771 39.23 7.74 5.17
CA GLU A 771 38.30 8.39 4.25
C GLU A 771 38.41 9.90 4.45
N CYS A 772 38.26 10.69 3.39
CA CYS A 772 38.20 12.15 3.47
C CYS A 772 37.08 12.48 4.46
N ASP A 773 37.38 13.27 5.49
CA ASP A 773 36.44 13.51 6.59
C ASP A 773 35.19 14.25 6.08
N TYR A 774 34.08 13.51 5.97
CA TYR A 774 32.75 14.01 5.61
C TYR A 774 31.75 13.84 6.76
N SER A 775 32.24 13.73 7.99
CA SER A 775 31.44 13.25 9.12
C SER A 775 31.66 14.07 10.39
N GLN A 776 30.58 14.28 11.15
CA GLN A 776 30.71 14.34 12.59
C GLN A 776 30.62 12.88 13.06
N ASP A 777 31.68 12.36 13.69
CA ASP A 777 31.73 11.01 14.29
C ASP A 777 31.72 9.79 13.32
N GLY A 778 32.25 9.90 12.10
CA GLY A 778 32.55 8.74 11.25
C GLY A 778 31.42 8.16 10.40
N GLU A 779 30.25 8.82 10.33
CA GLU A 779 29.18 8.50 9.36
C GLU A 779 28.98 9.65 8.35
N PRO A 780 28.65 9.37 7.07
CA PRO A 780 28.27 10.42 6.11
C PRO A 780 27.11 11.25 6.66
N LEU A 781 27.21 12.58 6.59
CA LEU A 781 26.11 13.49 6.94
C LEU A 781 24.83 13.13 6.16
N ASP A 782 23.89 12.48 6.82
CA ASP A 782 22.55 12.20 6.32
C ASP A 782 21.75 13.51 6.32
N LEU A 783 21.53 14.06 5.12
CA LEU A 783 20.79 15.31 4.91
C LEU A 783 19.27 15.16 5.13
N GLU A 784 18.75 13.92 5.22
CA GLU A 784 17.34 13.64 5.48
C GLU A 784 17.06 13.37 6.98
N ARG A 785 18.12 13.08 7.76
CA ARG A 785 18.01 12.93 9.21
C ARG A 785 17.76 14.28 9.88
N CYS A 786 16.60 14.45 10.51
CA CYS A 786 16.40 15.51 11.50
C CYS A 786 17.26 15.20 12.73
N VAL A 787 18.45 15.81 12.79
CA VAL A 787 19.30 15.77 13.98
C VAL A 787 18.88 16.90 14.91
N ASP A 788 18.52 16.57 16.15
CA ASP A 788 18.41 17.58 17.20
C ASP A 788 19.81 18.15 17.46
N LEU A 789 20.06 19.34 16.94
CA LEU A 789 21.34 20.03 17.08
C LEU A 789 21.55 20.37 18.56
N ALA A 790 22.70 19.95 19.11
CA ALA A 790 23.12 20.38 20.43
C ALA A 790 23.16 21.92 20.46
N THR A 791 22.38 22.51 21.36
CA THR A 791 22.28 23.96 21.50
C THR A 791 23.43 24.43 22.37
N VAL A 792 24.48 24.97 21.74
CA VAL A 792 25.61 25.59 22.45
C VAL A 792 25.34 27.10 22.53
N PRO A 793 25.15 27.69 23.71
CA PRO A 793 25.05 29.13 23.86
C PRO A 793 26.29 29.82 23.28
N VAL A 794 26.14 30.94 22.58
CA VAL A 794 27.27 31.71 22.00
C VAL A 794 28.32 32.06 23.07
N ALA A 795 27.90 32.18 24.33
CA ALA A 795 28.76 32.42 25.49
C ALA A 795 29.67 31.23 25.88
N GLU A 796 29.36 30.01 25.43
CA GLU A 796 30.11 28.78 25.72
C GLU A 796 31.15 28.42 24.65
N LEU A 797 31.17 29.15 23.53
CA LEU A 797 32.15 29.01 22.47
C LEU A 797 33.47 29.66 22.93
N LYS A 798 34.40 28.82 23.41
CA LYS A 798 35.69 29.24 23.98
C LYS A 798 36.74 29.61 22.95
N GLU A 799 36.55 29.16 21.73
CA GLU A 799 37.46 29.48 20.63
C GLU A 799 37.20 30.91 20.18
N THR A 800 38.27 31.66 19.92
CA THR A 800 38.14 33.02 19.39
C THR A 800 37.35 32.94 18.09
N VAL A 801 36.15 33.49 18.06
CA VAL A 801 35.31 33.48 16.86
C VAL A 801 35.97 34.38 15.82
N LEU A 802 36.45 33.79 14.73
CA LEU A 802 36.98 34.53 13.58
C LEU A 802 35.83 35.20 12.82
N ALA A 803 34.70 34.51 12.73
CA ALA A 803 33.52 34.93 11.98
C ALA A 803 32.27 34.24 12.55
N MET A 804 31.17 34.97 12.72
CA MET A 804 29.87 34.36 13.02
C MET A 804 28.80 35.04 12.18
N VAL A 805 27.91 34.22 11.62
CA VAL A 805 26.79 34.70 10.83
C VAL A 805 25.52 33.99 11.25
N THR A 806 24.60 34.76 11.81
CA THR A 806 23.32 34.26 12.30
C THR A 806 22.31 34.12 11.17
N GLY A 807 21.75 32.93 10.98
CA GLY A 807 20.65 32.69 10.03
C GLY A 807 19.33 33.33 10.47
N ARG A 808 18.38 33.49 9.53
CA ARG A 808 16.98 33.87 9.83
C ARG A 808 16.24 32.73 10.54
N PRO A 809 15.05 32.96 11.13
CA PRO A 809 14.26 31.87 11.75
C PRO A 809 14.09 30.67 10.81
N GLY A 810 14.51 29.49 11.26
CA GLY A 810 14.49 28.25 10.46
C GLY A 810 15.66 28.06 9.49
N LYS A 811 16.68 28.92 9.52
CA LYS A 811 17.89 28.82 8.67
C LYS A 811 19.15 28.70 9.53
N PRO A 812 20.13 27.86 9.13
CA PRO A 812 21.35 27.65 9.91
C PRO A 812 22.19 28.93 10.00
N SER A 813 22.78 29.15 11.17
CA SER A 813 23.87 30.09 11.41
C SER A 813 25.19 29.37 11.19
N ILE A 814 26.20 30.11 10.75
CA ILE A 814 27.53 29.57 10.49
C ILE A 814 28.54 30.33 11.33
N MET A 815 29.40 29.61 12.03
CA MET A 815 30.47 30.19 12.82
C MET A 815 31.80 29.53 12.46
N ILE A 816 32.83 30.35 12.27
CA ILE A 816 34.21 29.92 12.01
C ILE A 816 35.05 30.34 13.21
N THR A 817 35.78 29.39 13.77
CA THR A 817 36.62 29.62 14.94
C THR A 817 38.08 29.89 14.56
N ALA A 818 38.89 30.39 15.50
CA ALA A 818 40.31 30.70 15.28
C ALA A 818 41.19 29.49 14.97
N GLU A 819 40.70 28.27 15.24
CA GLU A 819 41.32 27.01 14.82
C GLU A 819 40.77 26.49 13.48
N TYR A 820 39.93 27.28 12.80
CA TYR A 820 39.27 26.97 11.53
C TYR A 820 38.21 25.87 11.60
N GLY A 821 37.63 25.63 12.78
CA GLY A 821 36.43 24.80 12.92
C GLY A 821 35.19 25.50 12.37
N LEU A 822 34.42 24.81 11.51
CA LEU A 822 33.15 25.31 10.96
C LEU A 822 31.98 24.73 11.75
N TRP A 823 31.19 25.60 12.39
CA TRP A 823 30.00 25.24 13.14
C TRP A 823 28.75 25.71 12.40
N ILE A 824 27.78 24.82 12.23
CA ILE A 824 26.51 25.11 11.55
C ILE A 824 25.36 24.82 12.54
N GLY A 825 24.59 25.84 12.95
CA GLY A 825 23.53 25.66 13.97
C GLY A 825 22.52 26.82 14.06
N ASN A 826 21.35 26.62 14.68
CA ASN A 826 20.27 27.63 14.72
C ASN A 826 20.36 28.47 16.01
N THR A 827 20.64 29.77 15.93
CA THR A 827 21.04 30.60 17.11
C THR A 827 19.90 31.26 17.89
N ARG A 828 18.63 30.82 17.78
CA ARG A 828 17.52 31.53 18.42
C ARG A 828 16.64 30.67 19.33
N ASN A 829 17.18 30.28 20.49
CA ASN A 829 16.40 29.90 21.69
C ASN A 829 16.82 30.67 22.96
N VAL A 830 17.66 31.70 22.84
CA VAL A 830 18.07 32.53 23.98
C VAL A 830 17.80 33.98 23.61
N LEU A 831 16.61 34.46 24.00
CA LEU A 831 16.25 35.85 24.33
C LEU A 831 14.71 35.97 24.20
N GLU A 832 14.01 35.64 25.30
CA GLU A 832 12.72 36.21 25.77
C GLU A 832 11.99 35.20 26.66
N GLU A 833 12.47 35.04 27.89
CA GLU A 833 11.56 34.75 29.01
C GLU A 833 10.92 36.08 29.43
N SER A 834 9.61 36.05 29.74
CA SER A 834 8.74 37.13 30.21
C SER A 834 7.99 37.99 29.17
N SER A 835 7.08 37.39 28.42
CA SER A 835 5.67 37.87 28.28
C SER A 835 4.89 36.91 27.38
N GLY A 836 3.61 36.66 27.70
CA GLY A 836 2.78 35.69 27.00
C GLY A 836 2.72 35.93 25.50
N VAL A 837 3.08 34.93 24.70
CA VAL A 837 3.02 34.99 23.24
C VAL A 837 1.60 34.59 22.80
N PRO A 838 0.86 35.44 22.06
CA PRO A 838 -0.40 35.04 21.46
C PRO A 838 -0.14 34.04 20.32
N TRP A 839 -0.74 32.86 20.41
CA TRP A 839 -0.72 31.88 19.34
C TRP A 839 -1.64 32.34 18.20
N ARG A 840 -1.13 32.45 16.98
CA ARG A 840 -1.94 32.65 15.76
C ARG A 840 -1.94 31.38 14.92
N LEU A 841 -3.11 30.76 14.77
CA LEU A 841 -3.33 29.68 13.80
C LEU A 841 -3.53 30.30 12.42
N GLY A 842 -2.80 29.81 11.41
CA GLY A 842 -2.80 30.37 10.05
C GLY A 842 -3.96 29.95 9.14
N SER A 843 -4.91 29.15 9.63
CA SER A 843 -6.02 28.63 8.81
C SER A 843 -7.15 28.01 9.64
N ASP A 844 -8.35 28.58 9.54
CA ASP A 844 -9.57 28.25 10.29
C ASP A 844 -10.42 27.17 9.57
N LYS A 845 -9.88 26.55 8.51
CA LYS A 845 -10.67 25.73 7.58
C LYS A 845 -10.84 24.27 7.99
N GLU A 846 -10.16 23.83 9.04
CA GLU A 846 -10.23 22.45 9.49
C GLU A 846 -11.35 22.29 10.51
N LEU A 847 -12.37 21.53 10.12
CA LEU A 847 -13.49 21.15 10.97
C LEU A 847 -13.23 19.76 11.55
N ILE A 848 -13.39 19.63 12.86
CA ILE A 848 -13.15 18.39 13.60
C ILE A 848 -14.43 18.01 14.33
N VAL A 849 -14.83 16.75 14.21
CA VAL A 849 -16.04 16.25 14.88
C VAL A 849 -15.64 15.70 16.25
N VAL A 850 -16.09 16.37 17.31
CA VAL A 850 -15.90 15.93 18.70
C VAL A 850 -17.28 15.79 19.35
N ASN A 851 -17.54 14.65 19.99
CA ASN A 851 -18.84 14.34 20.61
C ASN A 851 -20.04 14.53 19.68
N LYS A 852 -19.89 14.16 18.39
CA LYS A 852 -20.90 14.33 17.32
C LYS A 852 -21.22 15.79 16.95
N ALA A 853 -20.46 16.76 17.46
CA ALA A 853 -20.54 18.16 17.06
C ALA A 853 -19.31 18.53 16.20
N THR A 854 -19.55 19.16 15.06
CA THR A 854 -18.49 19.65 14.17
C THR A 854 -18.02 21.02 14.66
N LEU A 855 -16.76 21.10 15.12
CA LEU A 855 -16.16 22.32 15.64
C LEU A 855 -14.96 22.73 14.76
N PRO A 856 -14.73 24.03 14.52
CA PRO A 856 -13.46 24.49 14.00
C PRO A 856 -12.32 24.07 14.92
N LEU A 857 -11.18 23.65 14.35
CA LEU A 857 -9.99 23.21 15.11
C LEU A 857 -9.57 24.25 16.17
N CYS A 858 -9.67 25.55 15.88
CA CYS A 858 -9.36 26.61 16.82
C CYS A 858 -10.28 26.61 18.07
N GLU A 859 -11.56 26.28 17.91
CA GLU A 859 -12.52 26.20 19.02
C GLU A 859 -12.26 24.97 19.90
N LEU A 860 -11.88 23.85 19.29
CA LEU A 860 -11.48 22.63 20.01
C LEU A 860 -10.19 22.86 20.82
N LEU A 861 -9.19 23.51 20.22
CA LEU A 861 -7.95 23.84 20.91
C LEU A 861 -8.19 24.81 22.07
N ARG A 862 -9.12 25.77 21.92
CA ARG A 862 -9.55 26.65 23.01
C ARG A 862 -10.20 25.87 24.15
N LEU A 863 -11.12 24.95 23.84
CA LEU A 863 -11.76 24.10 24.84
C LEU A 863 -10.73 23.25 25.59
N LYS A 864 -9.78 22.64 24.89
CA LYS A 864 -8.72 21.83 25.50
C LYS A 864 -7.75 22.65 26.35
N ALA A 865 -7.33 23.82 25.88
CA ALA A 865 -6.51 24.73 26.67
C ALA A 865 -7.21 25.18 27.96
N THR A 866 -8.53 25.39 27.89
CA THR A 866 -9.35 25.75 29.05
C THR A 866 -9.50 24.57 30.03
N GLU A 867 -9.74 23.35 29.53
CA GLU A 867 -9.80 22.12 30.34
C GLU A 867 -8.49 21.85 31.09
N GLU A 868 -7.34 22.14 30.47
CA GLU A 868 -6.00 21.96 31.04
C GLU A 868 -5.55 23.14 31.93
N GLY A 869 -6.44 24.10 32.22
CA GLY A 869 -6.15 25.21 33.15
C GLY A 869 -5.21 26.29 32.59
N LEU A 870 -5.00 26.33 31.27
CA LEU A 870 -4.24 27.40 30.61
C LEU A 870 -5.15 28.62 30.45
N VAL A 871 -5.01 29.61 31.34
CA VAL A 871 -5.94 30.75 31.47
C VAL A 871 -5.96 31.68 30.23
N ASN A 872 -7.18 32.02 29.78
CA ASN A 872 -7.58 33.03 28.77
C ASN A 872 -6.78 33.06 27.45
N VAL A 873 -7.14 32.15 26.53
CA VAL A 873 -6.80 32.28 25.11
C VAL A 873 -7.92 33.04 24.39
N GLU A 874 -7.69 34.32 24.08
CA GLU A 874 -8.55 35.06 23.14
C GLU A 874 -8.28 34.55 21.71
N VAL A 875 -9.27 33.90 21.11
CA VAL A 875 -9.25 33.48 19.71
C VAL A 875 -10.16 34.43 18.93
N GLU A 876 -9.60 35.22 18.01
CA GLU A 876 -10.39 36.05 17.09
C GLU A 876 -11.17 35.12 16.13
N SER A 877 -12.50 35.12 16.23
CA SER A 877 -13.37 34.31 15.36
C SER A 877 -13.68 35.06 14.07
N HIS A 878 -13.26 34.52 12.92
CA HIS A 878 -13.55 35.08 11.60
C HIS A 878 -14.85 34.56 10.98
N VAL A 879 -15.75 33.97 11.78
CA VAL A 879 -17.07 33.58 11.29
C VAL A 879 -17.90 34.85 11.10
N VAL A 880 -18.11 35.25 9.84
CA VAL A 880 -19.13 36.22 9.45
C VAL A 880 -20.48 35.62 9.81
N LEU A 881 -20.99 35.94 11.00
CA LEU A 881 -22.36 35.62 11.37
C LEU A 881 -23.31 36.45 10.48
N PRO A 882 -24.38 35.85 9.92
CA PRO A 882 -25.40 36.62 9.22
C PRO A 882 -26.03 37.61 10.20
N LYS A 883 -26.00 38.89 9.82
CA LYS A 883 -26.60 40.00 10.56
C LYS A 883 -28.09 39.71 10.78
N PRO A 884 -28.62 39.68 12.02
CA PRO A 884 -30.04 39.44 12.25
C PRO A 884 -30.89 40.60 11.72
N PRO A 885 -32.12 40.33 11.25
CA PRO A 885 -32.98 41.35 10.66
C PRO A 885 -33.52 42.29 11.74
N THR A 886 -33.19 43.58 11.63
CA THR A 886 -33.86 44.65 12.36
C THR A 886 -35.27 44.85 11.82
N ALA A 887 -36.24 44.89 12.74
CA ALA A 887 -37.65 45.12 12.46
C ALA A 887 -38.00 46.62 12.30
N ALA A 888 -39.01 46.83 11.45
CA ALA A 888 -40.02 47.90 11.43
C ALA A 888 -39.71 49.29 10.85
N ALA A 889 -40.35 49.59 9.70
CA ALA A 889 -41.25 50.71 9.38
C ALA A 889 -41.53 50.68 7.86
N ALA A 890 -42.70 50.25 7.38
CA ALA A 890 -43.97 50.98 7.24
C ALA A 890 -43.94 52.12 6.18
N ASP A 891 -44.84 51.93 5.20
CA ASP A 891 -45.53 52.89 4.33
C ASP A 891 -45.00 53.23 2.90
N ASP A 892 -45.91 52.88 1.96
CA ASP A 892 -46.36 53.55 0.73
C ASP A 892 -45.46 53.66 -0.52
N ALA A 893 -45.83 52.95 -1.58
CA ALA A 893 -46.70 53.47 -2.66
C ALA A 893 -46.61 52.62 -3.95
N GLU A 894 -47.77 52.47 -4.60
CA GLU A 894 -48.02 51.79 -5.87
C GLU A 894 -47.16 52.30 -7.05
N THR A 895 -46.70 51.41 -7.93
CA THR A 895 -46.87 51.59 -9.39
C THR A 895 -46.76 50.26 -10.15
N GLN A 896 -47.57 50.20 -11.20
CA GLN A 896 -47.99 49.09 -12.06
C GLN A 896 -47.09 48.97 -13.30
N LEU A 897 -47.09 47.78 -13.94
CA LEU A 897 -46.72 47.47 -15.35
C LEU A 897 -45.20 47.37 -15.65
N ASP A 898 -44.66 46.44 -16.44
CA ASP A 898 -45.16 45.62 -17.55
C ASP A 898 -44.55 44.20 -17.59
N ASP A 899 -45.24 43.30 -18.26
CA ASP A 899 -44.75 42.00 -18.77
C ASP A 899 -43.59 42.20 -19.77
N ASP A 900 -42.47 41.47 -19.60
CA ASP A 900 -41.69 40.87 -20.70
C ASP A 900 -40.55 39.96 -20.18
N GLU A 901 -40.55 38.72 -20.71
CA GLU A 901 -39.47 37.73 -20.79
C GLU A 901 -38.57 37.44 -19.56
N ALA A 902 -38.99 36.48 -18.74
CA ALA A 902 -38.14 35.84 -17.74
C ALA A 902 -37.12 34.88 -18.39
N LEU A 903 -35.87 35.34 -18.56
CA LEU A 903 -34.71 34.47 -18.83
C LEU A 903 -34.30 33.74 -17.53
N PHE A 904 -34.66 32.47 -17.39
CA PHE A 904 -34.16 31.60 -16.31
C PHE A 904 -32.72 31.16 -16.61
N GLY A 905 -31.73 31.88 -16.07
CA GLY A 905 -30.33 31.46 -16.07
C GLY A 905 -29.96 30.72 -14.77
N PHE A 906 -29.69 29.42 -14.84
CA PHE A 906 -29.11 28.69 -13.71
C PHE A 906 -27.62 28.99 -13.58
N ARG A 907 -27.16 29.43 -12.39
CA ARG A 907 -25.74 29.64 -12.07
C ARG A 907 -25.23 28.46 -11.26
N TYR A 908 -24.12 27.86 -11.71
CA TYR A 908 -23.37 26.87 -10.93
C TYR A 908 -22.00 27.46 -10.60
N ASP A 909 -21.71 27.64 -9.30
CA ASP A 909 -20.35 27.96 -8.82
C ASP A 909 -19.56 26.66 -8.68
N VAL A 910 -18.40 26.58 -9.33
CA VAL A 910 -17.51 25.41 -9.26
C VAL A 910 -16.30 25.80 -8.41
N ALA A 911 -16.23 25.33 -7.17
CA ALA A 911 -15.06 25.48 -6.31
C ALA A 911 -14.09 24.29 -6.52
N PRO A 912 -12.77 24.52 -6.68
CA PRO A 912 -11.82 23.43 -6.77
C PRO A 912 -11.50 22.89 -5.36
N THR A 913 -11.76 21.61 -5.13
CA THR A 913 -11.12 20.85 -4.04
C THR A 913 -9.97 20.01 -4.59
N VAL A 914 -8.95 19.86 -3.77
CA VAL A 914 -7.65 19.30 -4.13
C VAL A 914 -7.71 17.77 -4.02
N SER A 915 -7.82 17.07 -5.16
CA SER A 915 -7.40 15.67 -5.28
C SER A 915 -7.20 15.34 -6.76
N CYS A 916 -5.96 14.96 -7.11
CA CYS A 916 -5.60 14.53 -8.45
C CYS A 916 -6.06 13.08 -8.68
N LYS A 917 -6.68 12.84 -9.85
CA LYS A 917 -7.04 11.54 -10.47
C LYS A 917 -8.45 11.00 -10.14
N THR A 918 -9.49 11.68 -10.65
CA THR A 918 -10.48 11.20 -11.64
C THR A 918 -11.65 12.18 -11.64
N SER A 919 -11.88 12.84 -12.78
CA SER A 919 -12.96 13.83 -12.92
C SER A 919 -14.29 13.13 -13.25
N VAL A 920 -15.09 12.79 -12.23
CA VAL A 920 -16.51 12.47 -12.42
C VAL A 920 -17.33 13.20 -11.36
N PHE A 921 -18.16 14.15 -11.79
CA PHE A 921 -19.11 14.85 -10.95
C PHE A 921 -20.48 14.18 -11.08
N LYS A 922 -21.15 13.86 -9.96
CA LYS A 922 -22.57 13.44 -9.96
C LYS A 922 -23.46 14.66 -9.70
N PRO A 923 -24.42 14.99 -10.57
CA PRO A 923 -25.47 15.95 -10.23
C PRO A 923 -26.51 15.29 -9.30
N ALA A 924 -27.19 16.13 -8.51
CA ALA A 924 -28.36 15.71 -7.73
C ALA A 924 -29.48 15.24 -8.67
N VAL A 925 -30.41 14.46 -8.11
CA VAL A 925 -31.48 13.75 -8.84
C VAL A 925 -32.27 14.69 -9.76
N LEU A 926 -32.17 14.46 -11.07
CA LEU A 926 -32.93 15.15 -12.11
C LEU A 926 -34.24 14.40 -12.40
N SER A 927 -35.23 15.11 -12.95
CA SER A 927 -36.45 14.47 -13.44
C SER A 927 -36.20 13.60 -14.68
N LYS A 928 -37.14 12.70 -15.00
CA LYS A 928 -36.98 11.69 -16.06
C LYS A 928 -36.83 12.31 -17.46
N GLU A 929 -37.45 13.47 -17.71
CA GLU A 929 -37.37 14.21 -18.99
C GLU A 929 -36.04 14.96 -19.15
N GLU A 930 -35.46 15.49 -18.08
CA GLU A 930 -34.15 16.18 -18.11
C GLU A 930 -32.98 15.21 -18.34
N THR A 931 -33.17 13.93 -17.98
CA THR A 931 -32.15 12.88 -18.10
C THR A 931 -31.90 12.47 -19.57
N GLU A 932 -32.91 12.53 -20.44
CA GLU A 932 -32.77 12.14 -21.85
C GLU A 932 -32.05 13.21 -22.68
N THR A 933 -32.33 14.49 -22.43
CA THR A 933 -31.70 15.63 -23.11
C THR A 933 -30.20 15.73 -22.76
N VAL A 934 -29.83 15.48 -21.50
CA VAL A 934 -28.42 15.51 -21.05
C VAL A 934 -27.63 14.29 -21.55
N ARG A 935 -28.28 13.12 -21.69
CA ARG A 935 -27.64 11.91 -22.28
C ARG A 935 -27.31 12.08 -23.75
N ALA A 936 -28.14 12.78 -24.52
CA ALA A 936 -27.88 13.03 -25.94
C ALA A 936 -26.68 13.96 -26.18
N VAL A 937 -26.47 14.95 -25.31
CA VAL A 937 -25.35 15.92 -25.42
C VAL A 937 -24.04 15.34 -24.88
N SER A 938 -24.10 14.56 -23.80
CA SER A 938 -22.90 14.02 -23.13
C SER A 938 -22.18 12.93 -23.95
N LEU A 939 -22.91 12.17 -24.77
CA LEU A 939 -22.30 11.11 -25.61
C LEU A 939 -21.50 11.68 -26.80
N ALA A 940 -21.84 12.88 -27.29
CA ALA A 940 -21.14 13.50 -28.41
C ALA A 940 -19.79 14.13 -28.02
N ALA A 941 -19.63 14.55 -26.75
CA ALA A 941 -18.42 15.22 -26.27
C ALA A 941 -17.33 14.25 -25.80
N LEU A 942 -17.67 12.99 -25.50
CA LEU A 942 -16.73 12.06 -24.86
C LEU A 942 -15.74 11.37 -25.82
N PHE A 943 -15.81 11.59 -27.14
CA PHE A 943 -15.05 10.79 -28.11
C PHE A 943 -14.01 11.51 -28.99
N SER A 944 -13.70 12.80 -28.82
CA SER A 944 -12.83 13.44 -29.84
C SER A 944 -11.89 14.58 -29.43
N GLY A 945 -11.56 14.76 -28.14
CA GLY A 945 -10.29 15.38 -27.68
C GLY A 945 -9.80 16.66 -28.38
N ASN A 946 -10.69 17.52 -28.89
CA ASN A 946 -10.36 18.74 -29.63
C ASN A 946 -11.37 19.84 -29.29
N TYR A 947 -10.98 20.81 -28.47
CA TYR A 947 -11.87 21.89 -28.02
C TYR A 947 -12.10 23.01 -29.05
N ASP A 948 -11.35 23.04 -30.16
CA ASP A 948 -11.43 24.10 -31.17
C ASP A 948 -12.52 23.86 -32.24
N ARG A 949 -13.32 22.80 -32.11
CA ARG A 949 -14.36 22.41 -33.10
C ARG A 949 -15.74 22.14 -32.48
N LEU A 950 -16.17 22.95 -31.52
CA LEU A 950 -17.59 22.97 -31.14
C LEU A 950 -18.43 23.51 -32.31
N PRO A 951 -19.41 22.77 -32.85
CA PRO A 951 -20.37 23.34 -33.77
C PRO A 951 -21.20 24.38 -33.02
N ARG A 952 -21.31 25.60 -33.56
CA ARG A 952 -22.24 26.61 -33.05
C ARG A 952 -23.67 26.10 -33.25
N ASN A 953 -24.24 25.47 -32.23
CA ASN A 953 -25.68 25.20 -32.17
C ASN A 953 -26.36 26.41 -31.49
N LYS A 954 -27.58 26.76 -31.93
CA LYS A 954 -28.34 27.95 -31.51
C LYS A 954 -28.75 27.97 -30.03
N ILE A 955 -28.44 26.91 -29.27
CA ILE A 955 -29.03 26.66 -27.94
C ILE A 955 -27.99 26.80 -26.81
N ALA A 956 -26.68 26.72 -27.08
CA ALA A 956 -25.65 26.84 -26.03
C ALA A 956 -24.46 27.69 -26.48
N THR A 957 -24.11 28.70 -25.67
CA THR A 957 -22.97 29.62 -25.90
C THR A 957 -21.98 29.56 -24.73
N VAL A 958 -20.69 29.56 -25.05
CA VAL A 958 -19.58 29.68 -24.09
C VAL A 958 -19.07 31.10 -24.11
N ALA A 959 -19.16 31.82 -22.98
CA ALA A 959 -18.67 33.19 -22.84
C ALA A 959 -17.44 33.24 -21.90
N TRP A 960 -16.45 34.04 -22.29
CA TRP A 960 -15.27 34.33 -21.48
C TRP A 960 -15.40 35.76 -20.95
N GLU A 961 -15.33 35.95 -19.64
CA GLU A 961 -15.46 37.27 -19.03
C GLU A 961 -14.17 37.68 -18.33
N ALA A 962 -13.61 38.82 -18.71
CA ALA A 962 -12.49 39.46 -18.02
C ALA A 962 -13.04 40.57 -17.13
N VAL A 963 -12.95 40.39 -15.81
CA VAL A 963 -13.42 41.40 -14.86
C VAL A 963 -12.39 42.52 -14.76
N VAL A 964 -12.71 43.70 -15.28
CA VAL A 964 -11.99 44.95 -15.02
C VAL A 964 -12.68 45.66 -13.87
N LEU A 965 -12.04 45.77 -12.71
CA LEU A 965 -12.52 46.61 -11.61
C LEU A 965 -12.26 48.08 -11.96
N GLN A 966 -13.32 48.86 -12.20
CA GLN A 966 -13.22 50.32 -12.32
C GLN A 966 -13.18 51.02 -10.93
N PRO A 967 -12.52 52.19 -10.83
CA PRO A 967 -12.52 53.02 -9.63
C PRO A 967 -13.73 53.96 -9.56
N LEU A 968 -13.89 54.58 -8.39
CA LEU A 968 -15.01 55.41 -7.92
C LEU A 968 -15.54 56.50 -8.89
N LYS A 969 -16.87 56.67 -8.79
CA LYS A 969 -17.80 57.69 -9.34
C LYS A 969 -17.22 59.03 -9.82
N GLY A 970 -17.67 59.44 -11.02
CA GLY A 970 -18.00 60.85 -11.33
C GLY A 970 -17.59 61.34 -12.72
N CYS A 971 -18.59 61.62 -13.58
CA CYS A 971 -18.65 62.61 -14.69
C CYS A 971 -19.23 62.05 -16.00
N ARG A 972 -20.09 62.88 -16.62
CA ARG A 972 -20.88 62.62 -17.83
C ARG A 972 -20.10 62.92 -19.12
N ALA A 973 -20.46 62.15 -20.16
CA ALA A 973 -20.62 62.49 -21.59
C ALA A 973 -19.42 62.74 -22.53
N SER A 974 -19.56 62.09 -23.70
CA SER A 974 -19.25 62.46 -25.09
C SER A 974 -17.81 62.57 -25.62
N SER A 975 -17.51 61.66 -26.57
CA SER A 975 -16.81 61.81 -27.87
C SER A 975 -15.46 62.54 -28.00
N VAL A 976 -14.62 61.96 -28.89
CA VAL A 976 -13.61 62.56 -29.80
C VAL A 976 -12.17 62.02 -29.66
N GLU A 977 -11.53 61.94 -30.83
CA GLU A 977 -10.27 61.33 -31.26
C GLU A 977 -8.96 61.90 -30.69
N SER A 978 -7.96 61.01 -30.63
CA SER A 978 -6.52 61.20 -30.95
C SER A 978 -5.54 61.98 -30.04
N VAL A 979 -4.30 61.44 -30.00
CA VAL A 979 -2.97 62.00 -29.68
C VAL A 979 -2.38 61.87 -28.25
N VAL A 980 -1.41 60.94 -28.13
CA VAL A 980 -0.09 60.89 -27.45
C VAL A 980 0.19 61.77 -26.19
N THR A 981 0.55 61.16 -25.05
CA THR A 981 1.87 61.26 -24.35
C THR A 981 1.92 60.49 -22.99
N VAL A 982 3.16 60.20 -22.57
CA VAL A 982 3.67 59.32 -21.50
C VAL A 982 3.36 59.79 -20.07
N SER A 983 3.02 58.87 -19.14
CA SER A 983 3.67 58.72 -17.81
C SER A 983 2.90 57.75 -16.88
N GLY A 984 3.62 56.97 -16.08
CA GLY A 984 3.09 56.25 -14.92
C GLY A 984 3.15 54.72 -15.00
N THR A 985 4.11 54.14 -14.29
CA THR A 985 4.19 52.76 -13.72
C THR A 985 3.28 51.64 -14.28
N PRO A 986 3.83 50.49 -14.74
CA PRO A 986 3.01 49.34 -15.12
C PRO A 986 2.35 48.68 -13.89
N PRO A 987 1.04 48.34 -13.94
CA PRO A 987 0.39 47.60 -12.87
C PRO A 987 0.89 46.15 -12.81
N LYS A 988 1.00 45.62 -11.58
CA LYS A 988 1.25 44.21 -11.28
C LYS A 988 0.20 43.33 -11.98
N ILE A 989 0.62 42.53 -12.96
CA ILE A 989 -0.21 41.47 -13.56
C ILE A 989 -0.28 40.31 -12.55
N MET A 990 -1.43 40.09 -11.93
CA MET A 990 -1.75 38.80 -11.29
C MET A 990 -2.32 37.84 -12.33
N PRO A 991 -2.11 36.51 -12.21
CA PRO A 991 -2.65 35.55 -13.16
C PRO A 991 -4.17 35.50 -13.07
N ILE A 992 -4.83 35.81 -14.19
CA ILE A 992 -6.29 35.69 -14.36
C ILE A 992 -6.64 34.20 -14.43
N LYS A 993 -7.54 33.73 -13.56
CA LYS A 993 -8.15 32.39 -13.70
C LYS A 993 -9.39 32.52 -14.59
N PRO A 994 -9.49 31.77 -15.70
CA PRO A 994 -10.70 31.79 -16.52
C PRO A 994 -11.87 31.15 -15.77
N LYS A 995 -13.06 31.73 -15.88
CA LYS A 995 -14.33 31.09 -15.55
C LYS A 995 -15.04 30.72 -16.86
N ILE A 996 -15.58 29.51 -16.93
CA ILE A 996 -16.35 29.01 -18.07
C ILE A 996 -17.81 29.02 -17.68
N TYR A 997 -18.67 29.54 -18.56
CA TYR A 997 -20.12 29.52 -18.39
C TYR A 997 -20.78 28.71 -19.52
N LEU A 998 -21.87 28.02 -19.18
CA LEU A 998 -22.79 27.42 -20.14
C LEU A 998 -24.15 28.10 -19.94
N THR A 999 -24.62 28.82 -20.95
CA THR A 999 -25.99 29.35 -20.98
C THR A 999 -26.81 28.57 -21.98
N CYS A 1000 -27.92 27.99 -21.54
CA CYS A 1000 -28.96 27.45 -22.43
C CYS A 1000 -30.11 28.46 -22.51
N SER A 1001 -30.55 28.78 -23.74
CA SER A 1001 -31.85 29.40 -23.99
C SER A 1001 -32.85 28.30 -24.33
N VAL A 1002 -34.04 28.30 -23.72
CA VAL A 1002 -35.19 27.56 -24.27
C VAL A 1002 -35.87 28.44 -25.29
#